data_AF-A0A2M8N734-F1
#
_entry.id   AF-A0A2M8N734-F1
#
_cell.length_a   1.000
_cell.length_b   1.000
_cell.length_c   1.000
_cell.angle_alpha   90.00
_cell.angle_beta   90.00
_cell.angle_gamma   90.00
#
_symmetry.space_group_name_H-M   'P 1'
#
loop_
_entity.id
_entity.type
_entity.pdbx_description
1 polymer ?
#
loop_
_entity_poly.entity_id
_entity_poly.type
_entity_poly.pdbx_seq_one_letter_code
_entity_poly.pdbx_strand_id
1 'polypeptide(L)'
;GMLVGEGIGMLVLKRLEDAERDGDRIYAVIRGIGTSSDGRFKSIYAPRGEGQERALQRAYDDAGISPSQVQLLEAHGTGTRAGDLTEVTTVVRFFKQHIDHTEADKYMAIALGSVKSQIGHAKAAAGAAGLIKVALALHHKVLPATLNVDHPNPKLGLDESPVYVNSQTRPWISNGEPRRAGVSSFGFGGTNYHFVLEEYTPDHAGQYRIHHTSETVVFHDETPQMLINKMRKVLNKLQSEDPDEQYLNLARYSRVTNIPADHARVGFVSASPQEAMELMEAALKFLEMRKDDDEWQHPKGIFYRRRALDLSGKVVALFSGQGSQYVEMGRELAINFATIRQSYAEIDKLFKQDNLPLVSNVVFPPPAFTPEEKARQDEMITRTDYVQPAIGAFSAGLYNLFKAAGFKPDFVAGHSFGELTALWAAGALDDADYYRLVKARGLAMAPPADPEFDAGTMMAVTGDVSNLEADLVGLEGVYMANINSPKQVVLAGKEHNLLQAKLALQKKGYNVVPIAVAAAFHTPLVGHAQKPFAEAVSQVKFRKPKIPVYSNATGEAYPTTPAAIGKTLSEHILNSVQFSKEIENIYNAGGRLFIEFGPRNVLTNLVRDILGDKEHIAVALNPSRQKDSDRQFREALAHLRVLGLELAEVDRHDFDPVKPASAGRRKGMQVKVSGGLYTSERHKQEYERILNDGFKIKTGGEVVVKEVIKEVPVEVVKEVPVTVSGTPQVQSQTSLEDALATFSQQQSEILKAHQQYLSNQSEYIRVFTQLATQQQQMLSNGTLTPEARATLEKSMEAFHAHQAETLRVHETYLQRQSEQTQALLQVLRGGDIQAMPVTPPAPVIPQTPQPKTETPVAVQPTPVSQSAVSAPQAPAQPAAPAPAPQPAPAASSGLSVDALSNALLDIVSEKTGYPAEMLELGMDMEAD
;
A
#
# COMPACT_ATOMS: atom_id res chain seq x y z
N GLY A 1 -6.47 2.17 19.07
CA GLY A 1 -7.40 1.25 19.76
C GLY A 1 -8.10 0.42 18.70
N MET A 2 -8.82 -0.64 19.06
CA MET A 2 -9.54 -1.44 18.06
C MET A 2 -10.75 -0.67 17.52
N LEU A 3 -10.82 -0.47 16.20
CA LEU A 3 -12.04 -0.08 15.50
C LEU A 3 -12.83 -1.35 15.15
N VAL A 4 -14.11 -1.41 15.50
CA VAL A 4 -14.95 -2.58 15.16
C VAL A 4 -15.42 -2.47 13.72
N GLY A 5 -15.33 -3.57 12.98
CA GLY A 5 -15.91 -3.71 11.65
C GLY A 5 -17.00 -4.77 11.64
N GLU A 6 -17.82 -4.76 10.59
CA GLU A 6 -18.80 -5.81 10.29
C GLU A 6 -18.44 -6.46 8.95
N GLY A 7 -18.72 -7.75 8.81
CA GLY A 7 -18.44 -8.43 7.55
C GLY A 7 -18.77 -9.92 7.58
N ILE A 8 -18.98 -10.47 6.39
CA ILE A 8 -19.15 -11.90 6.14
C ILE A 8 -18.11 -12.29 5.08
N GLY A 9 -17.23 -13.23 5.41
CA GLY A 9 -16.25 -13.79 4.48
C GLY A 9 -16.61 -15.22 4.12
N MET A 10 -16.64 -15.53 2.82
CA MET A 10 -16.87 -16.88 2.31
C MET A 10 -15.70 -17.32 1.44
N LEU A 11 -15.23 -18.55 1.66
CA LEU A 11 -14.13 -19.16 0.91
C LEU A 11 -14.64 -20.49 0.35
N VAL A 12 -14.32 -20.79 -0.90
CA VAL A 12 -14.55 -22.10 -1.51
C VAL A 12 -13.20 -22.80 -1.58
N LEU A 13 -13.08 -23.93 -0.89
CA LEU A 13 -11.84 -24.70 -0.80
C LEU A 13 -12.01 -26.04 -1.51
N LYS A 14 -10.95 -26.45 -2.19
CA LYS A 14 -10.86 -27.73 -2.90
C LYS A 14 -9.41 -28.21 -2.86
N ARG A 15 -9.19 -29.51 -3.01
CA ARG A 15 -7.82 -30.01 -3.26
C ARG A 15 -7.35 -29.44 -4.59
N LEU A 16 -6.08 -29.07 -4.68
CA LEU A 16 -5.51 -28.43 -5.87
C LEU A 16 -5.74 -29.27 -7.12
N GLU A 17 -5.46 -30.57 -7.06
CA GLU A 17 -5.68 -31.55 -8.13
C GLU A 17 -7.14 -31.56 -8.64
N ASP A 18 -8.13 -31.38 -7.76
CA ASP A 18 -9.54 -31.38 -8.13
C ASP A 18 -9.93 -30.04 -8.76
N ALA A 19 -9.31 -28.93 -8.34
CA ALA A 19 -9.57 -27.61 -8.89
C ALA A 19 -9.01 -27.49 -10.31
N GLU A 20 -7.79 -28.00 -10.51
CA GLU A 20 -7.15 -28.12 -11.82
C GLU A 20 -7.97 -29.01 -12.77
N ARG A 21 -8.37 -30.21 -12.30
CA ARG A 21 -9.19 -31.15 -13.09
C ARG A 21 -10.49 -30.52 -13.56
N ASP A 22 -11.15 -29.75 -12.70
CA ASP A 22 -12.47 -29.18 -13.00
C ASP A 22 -12.37 -27.79 -13.69
N GLY A 23 -11.16 -27.27 -13.90
CA GLY A 23 -10.93 -25.98 -14.55
C GLY A 23 -11.34 -24.77 -13.71
N ASP A 24 -11.32 -24.91 -12.38
CA ASP A 24 -11.68 -23.85 -11.45
C ASP A 24 -10.66 -22.71 -11.46
N ARG A 25 -11.12 -21.48 -11.17
CA ARG A 25 -10.20 -20.36 -10.93
C ARG A 25 -9.55 -20.50 -9.55
N ILE A 26 -8.23 -20.61 -9.55
CA ILE A 26 -7.44 -20.73 -8.31
C ILE A 26 -6.83 -19.36 -7.97
N TYR A 27 -7.18 -18.83 -6.80
CA TYR A 27 -6.64 -17.55 -6.30
C TYR A 27 -5.30 -17.73 -5.58
N ALA A 28 -5.22 -18.73 -4.71
CA ALA A 28 -4.03 -19.10 -3.94
C ALA A 28 -4.14 -20.56 -3.46
N VAL A 29 -3.03 -21.12 -2.98
CA VAL A 29 -2.94 -22.46 -2.42
C VAL A 29 -2.62 -22.35 -0.93
N ILE A 30 -3.44 -22.97 -0.07
CA ILE A 30 -3.11 -23.11 1.36
C ILE A 30 -2.11 -24.27 1.48
N ARG A 31 -0.91 -23.96 1.97
CA ARG A 31 0.19 -24.92 2.09
C ARG A 31 0.29 -25.54 3.48
N GLY A 32 -0.02 -24.80 4.53
CA GLY A 32 -0.01 -25.32 5.89
C GLY A 32 -0.78 -24.46 6.88
N ILE A 33 -1.18 -25.07 8.00
CA ILE A 33 -1.99 -24.45 9.06
C ILE A 33 -1.40 -24.80 10.42
N GLY A 34 -1.07 -23.78 11.20
CA GLY A 34 -0.58 -23.91 12.56
C GLY A 34 -1.59 -23.39 13.57
N THR A 35 -1.76 -24.13 14.67
CA THR A 35 -2.65 -23.75 15.76
C THR A 35 -1.93 -23.83 17.10
N SER A 36 -2.30 -22.99 18.05
CA SER A 36 -1.79 -23.05 19.43
C SER A 36 -2.77 -22.43 20.44
N SER A 37 -2.43 -22.52 21.72
CA SER A 37 -3.11 -21.78 22.78
C SER A 37 -2.11 -21.08 23.70
N ASP A 38 -2.49 -19.91 24.21
CA ASP A 38 -1.74 -19.12 25.18
C ASP A 38 -1.74 -19.76 26.59
N GLY A 39 -2.70 -20.64 26.86
CA GLY A 39 -2.85 -21.35 28.13
C GLY A 39 -3.08 -20.40 29.32
N ARG A 40 -2.60 -20.81 30.50
CA ARG A 40 -2.66 -19.95 31.71
C ARG A 40 -1.62 -18.84 31.60
N PHE A 41 -2.08 -17.59 31.53
CA PHE A 41 -1.23 -16.40 31.48
C PHE A 41 -1.78 -15.28 32.40
N LYS A 42 -1.23 -14.06 32.32
CA LYS A 42 -1.55 -12.92 33.21
C LYS A 42 -3.05 -12.60 33.27
N SER A 43 -3.76 -12.79 32.17
CA SER A 43 -5.22 -12.69 32.04
C SER A 43 -5.64 -13.44 30.79
N ILE A 44 -6.91 -13.83 30.70
CA ILE A 44 -7.49 -14.38 29.47
C ILE A 44 -7.39 -13.40 28.29
N TYR A 45 -7.30 -12.10 28.55
CA TYR A 45 -7.21 -11.05 27.52
C TYR A 45 -5.78 -10.63 27.17
N ALA A 46 -4.78 -11.13 27.89
CA ALA A 46 -3.39 -10.72 27.70
C ALA A 46 -2.73 -11.59 26.61
N PRO A 47 -2.27 -11.01 25.49
CA PRO A 47 -1.64 -11.79 24.43
C PRO A 47 -0.31 -12.38 24.92
N ARG A 48 0.02 -13.60 24.48
CA ARG A 48 1.28 -14.28 24.79
C ARG A 48 2.08 -14.62 23.54
N GLY A 49 3.24 -13.98 23.39
CA GLY A 49 4.12 -14.20 22.23
C GLY A 49 4.52 -15.66 21.98
N GLU A 50 4.82 -16.44 23.03
CA GLU A 50 5.16 -17.87 22.87
C GLU A 50 4.03 -18.71 22.27
N GLY A 51 2.77 -18.35 22.53
CA GLY A 51 1.61 -18.99 21.91
C GLY A 51 1.59 -18.69 20.41
N GLN A 52 1.69 -17.42 20.05
CA GLN A 52 1.75 -16.96 18.67
C GLN A 52 2.91 -17.62 17.90
N GLU A 53 4.12 -17.61 18.46
CA GLU A 53 5.33 -18.22 17.88
C GLU A 53 5.13 -19.71 17.60
N ARG A 54 4.49 -20.44 18.51
CA ARG A 54 4.18 -21.87 18.32
C ARG A 54 3.19 -22.10 17.17
N ALA A 55 2.22 -21.21 16.97
CA ALA A 55 1.31 -21.30 15.84
C ALA A 55 2.05 -21.03 14.53
N LEU A 56 2.95 -20.04 14.49
CA LEU A 56 3.81 -19.77 13.33
C LEU A 56 4.66 -21.00 12.98
N GLN A 57 5.44 -21.52 13.93
CA GLN A 57 6.33 -22.68 13.71
C GLN A 57 5.56 -23.87 13.13
N ARG A 58 4.43 -24.24 13.74
CA ARG A 58 3.60 -25.37 13.28
C ARG A 58 3.08 -25.18 11.86
N ALA A 59 2.72 -23.95 11.48
CA ALA A 59 2.23 -23.68 10.13
C ALA A 59 3.33 -23.84 9.07
N TYR A 60 4.55 -23.40 9.37
CA TYR A 60 5.71 -23.54 8.48
C TYR A 60 6.17 -25.00 8.37
N ASP A 61 6.19 -25.72 9.48
CA ASP A 61 6.50 -27.15 9.52
C ASP A 61 5.49 -27.96 8.70
N ASP A 62 4.18 -27.70 8.88
CA ASP A 62 3.09 -28.34 8.12
C ASP A 62 3.17 -28.02 6.62
N ALA A 63 3.55 -26.78 6.28
CA ALA A 63 3.72 -26.36 4.89
C ALA A 63 4.95 -26.94 4.18
N GLY A 64 5.95 -27.42 4.95
CA GLY A 64 7.26 -27.80 4.44
C GLY A 64 8.02 -26.62 3.80
N ILE A 65 7.81 -25.41 4.32
CA ILE A 65 8.33 -24.15 3.77
C ILE A 65 9.20 -23.47 4.82
N SER A 66 10.40 -23.03 4.43
CA SER A 66 11.25 -22.22 5.31
C SER A 66 10.59 -20.85 5.55
N PRO A 67 10.55 -20.34 6.80
CA PRO A 67 10.09 -18.98 7.08
C PRO A 67 10.82 -17.92 6.25
N SER A 68 12.08 -18.16 5.86
CA SER A 68 12.86 -17.25 5.01
C SER A 68 12.30 -17.04 3.60
N GLN A 69 11.31 -17.83 3.19
CA GLN A 69 10.71 -17.77 1.85
C GLN A 69 9.39 -16.99 1.81
N VAL A 70 8.87 -16.53 2.96
CA VAL A 70 7.69 -15.67 3.01
C VAL A 70 8.07 -14.23 2.69
N GLN A 71 7.21 -13.54 1.94
CA GLN A 71 7.43 -12.11 1.63
C GLN A 71 6.28 -11.20 2.11
N LEU A 72 5.16 -11.75 2.58
CA LEU A 72 4.03 -10.99 3.12
C LEU A 72 3.51 -11.63 4.41
N LEU A 73 3.27 -10.82 5.43
CA LEU A 73 2.58 -11.20 6.67
C LEU A 73 1.35 -10.32 6.85
N GLU A 74 0.19 -10.95 6.78
CA GLU A 74 -1.07 -10.39 7.22
C GLU A 74 -1.22 -10.68 8.72
N ALA A 75 -0.95 -9.67 9.53
CA ALA A 75 -1.00 -9.73 10.98
C ALA A 75 -2.43 -9.80 11.51
N HIS A 76 -2.58 -10.23 12.76
CA HIS A 76 -3.79 -10.02 13.52
C HIS A 76 -4.02 -8.51 13.74
N GLY A 77 -2.99 -7.74 14.11
CA GLY A 77 -2.89 -6.29 14.00
C GLY A 77 -4.16 -5.53 14.35
N THR A 78 -4.50 -5.47 15.64
CA THR A 78 -5.78 -4.93 16.13
C THR A 78 -5.73 -3.42 16.41
N GLY A 79 -4.57 -2.79 16.31
CA GLY A 79 -4.41 -1.38 16.66
C GLY A 79 -4.39 -1.15 18.17
N THR A 80 -4.08 -2.20 18.95
CA THR A 80 -3.96 -2.13 20.41
C THR A 80 -2.50 -2.07 20.82
N ARG A 81 -2.13 -1.13 21.70
CA ARG A 81 -0.71 -0.90 22.05
C ARG A 81 -0.01 -2.17 22.54
N ALA A 82 -0.67 -2.95 23.40
CA ALA A 82 -0.10 -4.18 23.94
C ALA A 82 -0.14 -5.35 22.95
N GLY A 83 -1.21 -5.46 22.16
CA GLY A 83 -1.38 -6.51 21.15
C GLY A 83 -0.38 -6.37 20.02
N ASP A 84 -0.32 -5.20 19.39
CA ASP A 84 0.58 -4.96 18.27
C ASP A 84 2.06 -5.08 18.69
N LEU A 85 2.42 -4.57 19.88
CA LEU A 85 3.77 -4.74 20.41
C LEU A 85 4.12 -6.22 20.63
N THR A 86 3.22 -7.00 21.23
CA THR A 86 3.45 -8.43 21.49
C THR A 86 3.56 -9.22 20.18
N GLU A 87 2.68 -8.95 19.23
CA GLU A 87 2.65 -9.61 17.93
C GLU A 87 3.90 -9.31 17.12
N VAL A 88 4.23 -8.04 16.91
CA VAL A 88 5.35 -7.66 16.03
C VAL A 88 6.68 -8.08 16.64
N THR A 89 6.88 -7.91 17.95
CA THR A 89 8.13 -8.38 18.59
C THR A 89 8.29 -9.90 18.52
N THR A 90 7.18 -10.66 18.56
CA THR A 90 7.19 -12.10 18.36
C THR A 90 7.53 -12.47 16.91
N VAL A 91 6.91 -11.81 15.95
CA VAL A 91 7.19 -11.98 14.52
C VAL A 91 8.66 -11.67 14.22
N VAL A 92 9.16 -10.51 14.64
CA VAL A 92 10.56 -10.12 14.46
C VAL A 92 11.51 -11.14 15.07
N ARG A 93 11.26 -11.59 16.31
CA ARG A 93 12.08 -12.62 16.96
C ARG A 93 12.07 -13.93 16.15
N PHE A 94 10.90 -14.40 15.75
CA PHE A 94 10.73 -15.66 15.02
C PHE A 94 11.49 -15.64 13.68
N PHE A 95 11.34 -14.59 12.87
CA PHE A 95 12.00 -14.53 11.57
C PHE A 95 13.51 -14.29 11.67
N LYS A 96 13.99 -13.53 12.67
CA LYS A 96 15.44 -13.38 12.92
C LYS A 96 16.14 -14.71 13.25
N GLN A 97 15.43 -15.68 13.83
CA GLN A 97 16.00 -17.00 14.10
C GLN A 97 16.13 -17.87 12.84
N HIS A 98 15.41 -17.53 11.78
CA HIS A 98 15.31 -18.34 10.55
C HIS A 98 15.90 -17.65 9.30
N ILE A 99 16.29 -16.39 9.41
CA ILE A 99 16.90 -15.60 8.33
C ILE A 99 18.24 -15.09 8.83
N ASP A 100 19.30 -15.42 8.09
CA ASP A 100 20.64 -14.95 8.42
C ASP A 100 20.75 -13.46 8.10
N HIS A 101 21.16 -12.65 9.09
CA HIS A 101 21.44 -11.23 8.94
C HIS A 101 22.48 -10.88 7.86
N THR A 102 23.31 -11.83 7.44
CA THR A 102 24.28 -11.65 6.35
C THR A 102 23.65 -11.76 4.96
N GLU A 103 22.41 -12.27 4.85
CA GLU A 103 21.65 -12.32 3.61
C GLU A 103 20.97 -10.96 3.36
N ALA A 104 21.74 -10.00 2.83
CA ALA A 104 21.31 -8.61 2.60
C ALA A 104 19.96 -8.49 1.86
N ASP A 105 19.68 -9.41 0.94
CA ASP A 105 18.46 -9.42 0.12
C ASP A 105 17.21 -9.86 0.89
N LYS A 106 17.38 -10.48 2.07
CA LYS A 106 16.30 -10.99 2.92
C LYS A 106 16.05 -10.13 4.16
N TYR A 107 16.91 -9.14 4.40
CA TYR A 107 16.64 -8.12 5.42
C TYR A 107 15.71 -7.04 4.86
N MET A 108 14.72 -6.58 5.63
CA MET A 108 13.62 -5.75 5.12
C MET A 108 12.88 -6.37 3.91
N ALA A 109 12.74 -7.69 3.85
CA ALA A 109 12.12 -8.39 2.71
C ALA A 109 10.66 -8.82 2.96
N ILE A 110 10.21 -8.85 4.21
CA ILE A 110 8.87 -9.32 4.58
C ILE A 110 7.95 -8.12 4.85
N ALA A 111 6.99 -7.89 3.96
CA ALA A 111 5.96 -6.88 4.13
C ALA A 111 5.01 -7.25 5.27
N LEU A 112 4.79 -6.34 6.22
CA LEU A 112 3.83 -6.47 7.30
C LEU A 112 2.64 -5.54 7.07
N GLY A 113 1.43 -6.06 7.23
CA GLY A 113 0.20 -5.25 7.21
C GLY A 113 -0.98 -5.94 7.90
N SER A 114 -2.11 -5.23 7.98
CA SER A 114 -3.38 -5.76 8.49
C SER A 114 -4.56 -5.16 7.72
N VAL A 115 -5.48 -6.01 7.25
CA VAL A 115 -6.74 -5.64 6.59
C VAL A 115 -7.62 -4.77 7.51
N LYS A 116 -7.41 -4.85 8.82
CA LYS A 116 -8.19 -4.12 9.82
C LYS A 116 -7.95 -2.61 9.76
N SER A 117 -6.83 -2.17 9.17
CA SER A 117 -6.59 -0.76 8.90
C SER A 117 -7.53 -0.18 7.84
N GLN A 118 -8.11 -1.02 6.98
CA GLN A 118 -9.06 -0.62 5.94
C GLN A 118 -10.52 -0.80 6.35
N ILE A 119 -10.86 -1.90 7.02
CA ILE A 119 -12.26 -2.30 7.26
C ILE A 119 -12.63 -2.45 8.74
N GLY A 120 -11.72 -2.13 9.66
CA GLY A 120 -11.88 -2.42 11.08
C GLY A 120 -11.79 -3.92 11.40
N HIS A 121 -11.98 -4.26 12.69
CA HIS A 121 -11.95 -5.64 13.16
C HIS A 121 -13.32 -6.30 13.00
N ALA A 122 -13.48 -7.13 11.96
CA ALA A 122 -14.70 -7.87 11.65
C ALA A 122 -15.01 -9.08 12.58
N LYS A 123 -14.56 -9.03 13.85
CA LYS A 123 -14.70 -10.08 14.88
C LYS A 123 -14.51 -11.50 14.33
N ALA A 124 -15.58 -12.31 14.30
CA ALA A 124 -15.55 -13.70 13.83
C ALA A 124 -15.13 -13.85 12.35
N ALA A 125 -15.36 -12.84 11.52
CA ALA A 125 -14.96 -12.82 10.12
C ALA A 125 -13.54 -12.29 9.88
N ALA A 126 -12.81 -11.86 10.92
CA ALA A 126 -11.49 -11.22 10.77
C ALA A 126 -10.44 -12.14 10.13
N GLY A 127 -10.44 -13.44 10.46
CA GLY A 127 -9.55 -14.41 9.82
C GLY A 127 -9.87 -14.61 8.34
N ALA A 128 -11.15 -14.70 7.99
CA ALA A 128 -11.60 -14.81 6.61
C ALA A 128 -11.24 -13.56 5.78
N ALA A 129 -11.38 -12.36 6.36
CA ALA A 129 -10.97 -11.12 5.71
C ALA A 129 -9.46 -11.10 5.39
N GLY A 130 -8.62 -11.53 6.35
CA GLY A 130 -7.17 -11.66 6.13
C GLY A 130 -6.83 -12.67 5.05
N LEU A 131 -7.48 -13.84 5.05
CA LEU A 131 -7.32 -14.86 4.00
C LEU A 131 -7.73 -14.35 2.62
N ILE A 132 -8.84 -13.62 2.50
CA ILE A 132 -9.28 -13.03 1.23
C ILE A 132 -8.27 -11.99 0.74
N LYS A 133 -7.82 -11.07 1.61
CA LYS A 133 -6.79 -10.07 1.25
C LYS A 133 -5.53 -10.75 0.73
N VAL A 134 -5.02 -11.76 1.42
CA VAL A 134 -3.80 -12.46 1.02
C VAL A 134 -3.99 -13.29 -0.25
N ALA A 135 -5.12 -13.98 -0.40
CA ALA A 135 -5.42 -14.70 -1.63
C ALA A 135 -5.48 -13.76 -2.83
N LEU A 136 -6.07 -12.57 -2.68
CA LEU A 136 -6.08 -11.54 -3.71
C LEU A 136 -4.69 -10.94 -3.95
N ALA A 137 -3.89 -10.71 -2.90
CA ALA A 137 -2.51 -10.25 -3.04
C ALA A 137 -1.65 -11.22 -3.87
N LEU A 138 -1.73 -12.52 -3.55
CA LEU A 138 -1.06 -13.60 -4.29
C LEU A 138 -1.62 -13.79 -5.70
N HIS A 139 -2.92 -13.59 -5.90
CA HIS A 139 -3.53 -13.66 -7.23
C HIS A 139 -3.10 -12.48 -8.10
N HIS A 140 -3.12 -11.25 -7.58
CA HIS A 140 -2.81 -10.04 -8.33
C HIS A 140 -1.32 -9.73 -8.43
N LYS A 141 -0.48 -10.39 -7.64
CA LYS A 141 0.97 -10.14 -7.53
C LYS A 141 1.25 -8.73 -6.99
N VAL A 142 0.53 -8.36 -5.95
CA VAL A 142 0.57 -7.02 -5.33
C VAL A 142 0.75 -7.15 -3.84
N LEU A 143 1.63 -6.35 -3.25
CA LEU A 143 1.74 -6.14 -1.81
C LEU A 143 0.77 -5.01 -1.42
N PRO A 144 -0.36 -5.29 -0.75
CA PRO A 144 -1.33 -4.25 -0.41
C PRO A 144 -0.82 -3.37 0.73
N ALA A 145 -1.17 -2.08 0.70
CA ALA A 145 -0.87 -1.16 1.80
C ALA A 145 -1.55 -1.61 3.11
N THR A 146 -0.97 -1.21 4.24
CA THR A 146 -1.66 -1.04 5.51
C THR A 146 -1.84 0.47 5.74
N LEU A 147 -3.05 0.90 6.05
CA LEU A 147 -3.38 2.33 6.18
C LEU A 147 -3.11 2.84 7.59
N ASN A 148 -3.17 4.16 7.76
CA ASN A 148 -3.05 4.86 9.05
C ASN A 148 -1.69 4.62 9.74
N VAL A 149 -0.61 4.65 8.95
CA VAL A 149 0.77 4.52 9.44
C VAL A 149 1.58 5.73 8.98
N ASP A 150 1.77 6.68 9.89
CA ASP A 150 2.68 7.82 9.65
C ASP A 150 4.13 7.42 9.93
N HIS A 151 4.39 6.78 11.06
CA HIS A 151 5.69 6.22 11.42
C HIS A 151 5.51 4.93 12.25
N PRO A 152 6.30 3.88 11.99
CA PRO A 152 6.32 2.70 12.84
C PRO A 152 6.77 3.07 14.27
N ASN A 153 6.14 2.47 15.27
CA ASN A 153 6.56 2.65 16.66
C ASN A 153 7.95 2.03 16.87
N PRO A 154 8.98 2.77 17.34
CA PRO A 154 10.34 2.24 17.50
C PRO A 154 10.41 1.00 18.42
N LYS A 155 9.47 0.87 19.36
CA LYS A 155 9.38 -0.28 20.26
C LYS A 155 9.09 -1.60 19.54
N LEU A 156 8.66 -1.56 18.28
CA LEU A 156 8.42 -2.73 17.46
C LEU A 156 9.72 -3.41 17.00
N GLY A 157 10.87 -2.70 17.06
CA GLY A 157 12.19 -3.26 16.75
C GLY A 157 12.39 -3.60 15.26
N LEU A 158 11.89 -2.74 14.36
CA LEU A 158 11.89 -2.98 12.92
C LEU A 158 13.18 -2.52 12.22
N ASP A 159 13.88 -1.50 12.72
CA ASP A 159 15.04 -0.85 12.06
C ASP A 159 16.16 -1.81 11.66
N GLU A 160 16.24 -2.94 12.36
CA GLU A 160 17.11 -4.04 12.05
C GLU A 160 16.29 -5.34 12.06
N SER A 161 15.41 -5.55 11.08
CA SER A 161 14.65 -6.79 11.03
C SER A 161 14.40 -7.29 9.60
N PRO A 162 14.07 -8.57 9.40
CA PRO A 162 13.62 -9.04 8.09
C PRO A 162 12.24 -8.50 7.70
N VAL A 163 11.53 -7.82 8.61
CA VAL A 163 10.14 -7.39 8.48
C VAL A 163 10.04 -5.86 8.45
N TYR A 164 9.20 -5.30 7.59
CA TYR A 164 8.92 -3.86 7.52
C TYR A 164 7.43 -3.59 7.38
N VAL A 165 6.97 -2.40 7.79
CA VAL A 165 5.56 -2.01 7.61
C VAL A 165 5.32 -1.55 6.18
N ASN A 166 4.38 -2.20 5.47
CA ASN A 166 4.06 -1.87 4.09
C ASN A 166 2.92 -0.85 4.01
N SER A 167 3.22 0.43 4.21
CA SER A 167 2.25 1.54 4.17
C SER A 167 1.80 1.95 2.76
N GLN A 168 2.37 1.37 1.71
CA GLN A 168 2.06 1.70 0.32
C GLN A 168 1.82 0.43 -0.51
N THR A 169 0.90 0.51 -1.48
CA THR A 169 0.65 -0.59 -2.42
C THR A 169 1.83 -0.68 -3.39
N ARG A 170 2.41 -1.89 -3.53
CA ARG A 170 3.64 -2.11 -4.30
C ARG A 170 3.52 -3.35 -5.19
N PRO A 171 4.19 -3.37 -6.36
CA PRO A 171 4.27 -4.59 -7.17
C PRO A 171 5.02 -5.68 -6.39
N TRP A 172 4.50 -6.89 -6.42
CA TRP A 172 5.16 -8.05 -5.83
C TRP A 172 5.95 -8.74 -6.94
N ILE A 173 7.22 -8.41 -7.12
CA ILE A 173 8.07 -9.02 -8.17
C ILE A 173 8.54 -10.40 -7.70
N SER A 174 8.57 -11.38 -8.62
CA SER A 174 9.10 -12.72 -8.31
C SER A 174 10.62 -12.69 -8.34
N ASN A 175 11.23 -13.30 -7.32
CA ASN A 175 12.68 -13.50 -7.24
C ASN A 175 13.09 -14.91 -7.73
N GLY A 176 12.28 -15.52 -8.60
CA GLY A 176 12.46 -16.90 -9.08
C GLY A 176 11.91 -17.99 -8.15
N GLU A 177 11.44 -17.64 -6.95
CA GLU A 177 10.70 -18.53 -6.06
C GLU A 177 9.21 -18.18 -6.06
N PRO A 178 8.33 -19.13 -5.67
CA PRO A 178 6.92 -18.84 -5.45
C PRO A 178 6.72 -17.74 -4.41
N ARG A 179 5.82 -16.80 -4.69
CA ARG A 179 5.34 -15.82 -3.73
C ARG A 179 4.56 -16.51 -2.62
N ARG A 180 4.88 -16.18 -1.37
CA ARG A 180 4.31 -16.81 -0.18
C ARG A 180 3.95 -15.78 0.87
N ALA A 181 2.86 -16.06 1.58
CA ALA A 181 2.33 -15.20 2.62
C ALA A 181 1.90 -15.97 3.87
N GLY A 182 2.07 -15.35 5.03
CA GLY A 182 1.47 -15.79 6.28
C GLY A 182 0.23 -14.98 6.64
N VAL A 183 -0.78 -15.61 7.24
CA VAL A 183 -1.97 -14.94 7.80
C VAL A 183 -2.16 -15.35 9.25
N SER A 184 -2.15 -14.37 10.16
CA SER A 184 -2.33 -14.57 11.61
C SER A 184 -3.71 -14.15 12.08
N SER A 185 -4.30 -14.94 12.98
CA SER A 185 -5.49 -14.54 13.73
C SER A 185 -5.44 -15.08 15.15
N PHE A 186 -5.44 -14.17 16.12
CA PHE A 186 -5.27 -14.49 17.53
C PHE A 186 -6.58 -14.19 18.28
N GLY A 187 -7.27 -15.27 18.67
CA GLY A 187 -8.56 -15.18 19.32
C GLY A 187 -8.43 -14.64 20.74
N PHE A 188 -9.41 -13.84 21.14
CA PHE A 188 -9.51 -13.24 22.48
C PHE A 188 -9.47 -14.25 23.64
N GLY A 189 -9.87 -15.51 23.40
CA GLY A 189 -9.75 -16.61 24.37
C GLY A 189 -8.37 -17.27 24.40
N GLY A 190 -7.35 -16.69 23.76
CA GLY A 190 -5.99 -17.21 23.72
C GLY A 190 -5.81 -18.41 22.78
N THR A 191 -6.64 -18.54 21.73
CA THR A 191 -6.45 -19.55 20.67
C THR A 191 -5.87 -18.88 19.44
N ASN A 192 -4.73 -19.36 18.97
CA ASN A 192 -3.98 -18.74 17.88
C ASN A 192 -4.01 -19.61 16.64
N TYR A 193 -4.17 -18.97 15.48
CA TYR A 193 -4.07 -19.60 14.16
C TYR A 193 -3.07 -18.84 13.30
N HIS A 194 -2.29 -19.59 12.52
CA HIS A 194 -1.45 -19.05 11.44
C HIS A 194 -1.60 -19.92 10.19
N PHE A 195 -1.77 -19.31 9.03
CA PHE A 195 -1.89 -19.98 7.73
C PHE A 195 -0.72 -19.59 6.85
N VAL A 196 -0.18 -20.53 6.09
CA VAL A 196 0.80 -20.29 5.02
C VAL A 196 0.13 -20.49 3.67
N LEU A 197 0.16 -19.45 2.84
CA LEU A 197 -0.40 -19.45 1.48
C LEU A 197 0.73 -19.27 0.46
N GLU A 198 0.54 -19.86 -0.71
CA GLU A 198 1.44 -19.77 -1.86
C GLU A 198 0.63 -19.40 -3.11
N GLU A 199 1.28 -18.69 -4.04
CA GLU A 199 0.69 -18.45 -5.36
C GLU A 199 0.51 -19.74 -6.17
N TYR A 200 -0.51 -19.76 -7.04
CA TYR A 200 -0.74 -20.91 -7.93
C TYR A 200 0.16 -20.89 -9.17
N THR A 201 0.18 -19.77 -9.89
CA THR A 201 1.09 -19.53 -11.02
C THR A 201 1.99 -18.32 -10.76
N PRO A 202 3.21 -18.26 -11.32
CA PRO A 202 4.10 -17.11 -11.16
C PRO A 202 3.52 -15.79 -11.69
N ASP A 203 2.81 -15.83 -12.82
CA ASP A 203 2.07 -14.68 -13.37
C ASP A 203 0.92 -15.17 -14.26
N HIS A 204 0.11 -14.24 -14.76
CA HIS A 204 -1.07 -14.55 -15.58
C HIS A 204 -0.83 -14.32 -17.07
N ALA A 205 -1.28 -15.26 -17.89
CA ALA A 205 -1.22 -15.15 -19.35
C ALA A 205 -2.44 -14.44 -19.96
N GLY A 206 -3.60 -14.50 -19.30
CA GLY A 206 -4.88 -13.96 -19.77
C GLY A 206 -5.50 -12.95 -18.80
N GLN A 207 -6.83 -12.83 -18.87
CA GLN A 207 -7.63 -11.97 -18.01
C GLN A 207 -7.68 -12.50 -16.58
N TYR A 208 -7.32 -11.65 -15.61
CA TYR A 208 -7.34 -11.99 -14.18
C TYR A 208 -7.61 -10.77 -13.28
N ARG A 209 -7.35 -9.55 -13.77
CA ARG A 209 -7.36 -8.33 -12.97
C ARG A 209 -8.79 -7.91 -12.65
N ILE A 210 -9.16 -7.94 -11.38
CA ILE A 210 -10.52 -7.59 -10.92
C ILE A 210 -10.63 -6.13 -10.45
N HIS A 211 -9.51 -5.50 -10.09
CA HIS A 211 -9.50 -4.11 -9.64
C HIS A 211 -9.60 -3.18 -10.83
N HIS A 212 -10.31 -2.07 -10.67
CA HIS A 212 -10.51 -1.08 -11.73
C HIS A 212 -9.24 -0.26 -11.99
N THR A 213 -9.01 0.05 -13.26
CA THR A 213 -7.97 0.96 -13.75
C THR A 213 -8.60 2.02 -14.63
N SER A 214 -7.86 3.07 -15.00
CA SER A 214 -8.35 4.00 -16.03
C SER A 214 -8.56 3.30 -17.37
N GLU A 215 -9.52 3.77 -18.14
CA GLU A 215 -9.89 3.23 -19.45
C GLU A 215 -9.54 4.20 -20.56
N THR A 216 -8.99 3.67 -21.65
CA THR A 216 -8.81 4.43 -22.89
C THR A 216 -10.15 4.49 -23.62
N VAL A 217 -10.66 5.70 -23.82
CA VAL A 217 -11.89 5.95 -24.58
C VAL A 217 -11.53 6.51 -25.94
N VAL A 218 -12.06 5.91 -27.01
CA VAL A 218 -11.87 6.41 -28.37
C VAL A 218 -13.19 6.43 -29.12
N PHE A 219 -13.49 7.58 -29.72
CA PHE A 219 -14.59 7.76 -30.65
C PHE A 219 -14.05 8.00 -32.05
N HIS A 220 -14.75 7.48 -33.05
CA HIS A 220 -14.50 7.84 -34.44
C HIS A 220 -15.77 7.76 -35.28
N ASP A 221 -15.77 8.46 -36.40
CA ASP A 221 -16.81 8.36 -37.43
C ASP A 221 -16.33 8.96 -38.76
N GLU A 222 -17.07 8.75 -39.85
CA GLU A 222 -16.66 9.17 -41.21
C GLU A 222 -16.38 10.68 -41.31
N THR A 223 -17.14 11.49 -40.57
CA THR A 223 -17.01 12.96 -40.57
C THR A 223 -17.02 13.52 -39.15
N PRO A 224 -16.45 14.73 -38.92
CA PRO A 224 -16.52 15.39 -37.62
C PRO A 224 -17.96 15.56 -37.10
N GLN A 225 -18.93 15.81 -37.98
CA GLN A 225 -20.33 15.96 -37.58
C GLN A 225 -20.97 14.64 -37.13
N MET A 226 -20.67 13.53 -37.81
CA MET A 226 -21.14 12.20 -37.39
C MET A 226 -20.48 11.77 -36.07
N LEU A 227 -19.21 12.11 -35.88
CA LEU A 227 -18.49 11.91 -34.62
C LEU A 227 -19.16 12.66 -33.47
N ILE A 228 -19.47 13.95 -33.64
CA ILE A 228 -20.21 14.75 -32.65
C ILE A 228 -21.55 14.10 -32.30
N ASN A 229 -22.31 13.66 -33.31
CA ASN A 229 -23.61 13.02 -33.11
C ASN A 229 -23.49 11.70 -32.32
N LYS A 230 -22.48 10.88 -32.64
CA LYS A 230 -22.18 9.63 -31.91
C LYS A 230 -21.82 9.92 -30.46
N MET A 231 -20.94 10.88 -30.21
CA MET A 231 -20.52 11.27 -28.86
C MET A 231 -21.70 11.78 -28.03
N ARG A 232 -22.55 12.66 -28.56
CA ARG A 232 -23.77 13.13 -27.87
C ARG A 232 -24.72 11.98 -27.53
N LYS A 233 -24.88 11.00 -28.43
CA LYS A 233 -25.74 9.83 -28.18
C LYS A 233 -25.21 9.00 -27.00
N VAL A 234 -23.90 8.77 -26.94
CA VAL A 234 -23.28 8.01 -25.84
C VAL A 234 -23.33 8.80 -24.53
N LEU A 235 -23.06 10.11 -24.57
CA LEU A 235 -23.19 10.99 -23.41
C LEU A 235 -24.62 10.97 -22.83
N ASN A 236 -25.64 11.05 -23.68
CA ASN A 236 -27.04 10.96 -23.23
C ASN A 236 -27.34 9.62 -22.55
N LYS A 237 -26.79 8.50 -23.04
CA LYS A 237 -26.96 7.19 -22.41
C LYS A 237 -26.29 7.12 -21.04
N LEU A 238 -25.06 7.62 -20.92
CA LEU A 238 -24.36 7.72 -19.63
C LEU A 238 -25.13 8.57 -18.60
N GLN A 239 -25.87 9.57 -19.07
CA GLN A 239 -26.71 10.44 -18.23
C GLN A 239 -28.08 9.86 -17.86
N SER A 240 -28.63 8.93 -18.66
CA SER A 240 -30.03 8.48 -18.54
C SER A 240 -30.23 6.98 -18.27
N GLU A 241 -29.20 6.16 -18.46
CA GLU A 241 -29.19 4.71 -18.18
C GLU A 241 -28.20 4.39 -17.04
N ASP A 242 -27.94 3.11 -16.73
CA ASP A 242 -26.92 2.68 -15.75
C ASP A 242 -25.52 3.19 -16.17
N PRO A 243 -24.93 4.21 -15.49
CA PRO A 243 -23.69 4.83 -15.95
C PRO A 243 -22.50 3.87 -15.92
N ASP A 244 -22.45 2.96 -14.96
CA ASP A 244 -21.36 1.99 -14.84
C ASP A 244 -21.39 0.98 -15.99
N GLU A 245 -22.59 0.50 -16.35
CA GLU A 245 -22.74 -0.41 -17.49
C GLU A 245 -22.44 0.27 -18.83
N GLN A 246 -22.94 1.50 -19.04
CA GLN A 246 -22.66 2.25 -20.27
C GLN A 246 -21.18 2.61 -20.39
N TYR A 247 -20.53 2.95 -19.29
CA TYR A 247 -19.09 3.24 -19.26
C TYR A 247 -18.26 2.00 -19.59
N LEU A 248 -18.62 0.85 -19.03
CA LEU A 248 -17.97 -0.42 -19.35
C LEU A 248 -18.17 -0.80 -20.83
N ASN A 249 -19.37 -0.59 -21.37
CA ASN A 249 -19.63 -0.79 -22.81
C ASN A 249 -18.80 0.15 -23.69
N LEU A 250 -18.61 1.41 -23.27
CA LEU A 250 -17.75 2.38 -23.96
C LEU A 250 -16.27 1.96 -23.90
N ALA A 251 -15.79 1.48 -22.75
CA ALA A 251 -14.43 0.94 -22.61
C ALA A 251 -14.23 -0.28 -23.53
N ARG A 252 -15.13 -1.27 -23.48
CA ARG A 252 -15.11 -2.45 -24.37
C ARG A 252 -15.08 -2.06 -25.83
N TYR A 253 -15.97 -1.17 -26.25
CA TYR A 253 -16.00 -0.62 -27.61
C TYR A 253 -14.63 -0.06 -27.99
N SER A 254 -14.06 0.78 -27.14
CA SER A 254 -12.79 1.45 -27.40
C SER A 254 -11.62 0.47 -27.55
N ARG A 255 -11.59 -0.63 -26.80
CA ARG A 255 -10.52 -1.64 -26.86
C ARG A 255 -10.49 -2.44 -28.16
N VAL A 256 -11.65 -2.82 -28.70
CA VAL A 256 -11.74 -3.69 -29.89
C VAL A 256 -11.93 -2.92 -31.20
N THR A 257 -12.19 -1.62 -31.13
CA THR A 257 -12.49 -0.80 -32.32
C THR A 257 -11.25 -0.57 -33.17
N ASN A 258 -11.31 -0.97 -34.44
CA ASN A 258 -10.37 -0.51 -35.46
C ASN A 258 -10.89 0.80 -36.09
N ILE A 259 -9.99 1.76 -36.34
CA ILE A 259 -10.35 3.10 -36.81
C ILE A 259 -9.85 3.28 -38.25
N PRO A 260 -10.73 3.30 -39.27
CA PRO A 260 -10.34 3.58 -40.66
C PRO A 260 -9.53 4.87 -40.77
N ALA A 261 -8.57 4.96 -41.70
CA ALA A 261 -7.61 6.08 -41.75
C ALA A 261 -8.23 7.46 -42.05
N ASP A 262 -9.37 7.49 -42.74
CA ASP A 262 -10.07 8.69 -43.22
C ASP A 262 -11.11 9.27 -42.23
N HIS A 263 -11.46 8.52 -41.19
CA HIS A 263 -12.45 8.94 -40.19
C HIS A 263 -12.00 10.13 -39.28
N ALA A 264 -12.91 10.95 -38.80
CA ALA A 264 -12.63 11.83 -37.66
C ALA A 264 -12.51 11.00 -36.37
N ARG A 265 -11.64 11.40 -35.44
CA ARG A 265 -11.40 10.65 -34.19
C ARG A 265 -11.05 11.53 -33.00
N VAL A 266 -11.57 11.15 -31.83
CA VAL A 266 -11.26 11.73 -30.51
C VAL A 266 -10.84 10.62 -29.56
N GLY A 267 -9.79 10.84 -28.78
CA GLY A 267 -9.33 9.91 -27.75
C GLY A 267 -8.99 10.63 -26.44
N PHE A 268 -9.30 9.99 -25.32
CA PHE A 268 -8.95 10.44 -23.96
C PHE A 268 -8.92 9.25 -22.99
N VAL A 269 -8.57 9.51 -21.73
CA VAL A 269 -8.56 8.51 -20.66
C VAL A 269 -9.41 8.98 -19.49
N SER A 270 -10.20 8.07 -18.91
CA SER A 270 -11.05 8.33 -17.74
C SER A 270 -10.94 7.20 -16.73
N ALA A 271 -11.18 7.48 -15.45
CA ALA A 271 -11.19 6.51 -14.37
C ALA A 271 -12.61 6.15 -13.90
N SER A 272 -13.62 6.93 -14.30
CA SER A 272 -15.00 6.74 -13.88
C SER A 272 -16.00 7.19 -14.96
N PRO A 273 -17.27 6.76 -14.88
CA PRO A 273 -18.33 7.27 -15.73
C PRO A 273 -18.44 8.80 -15.68
N GLN A 274 -18.29 9.39 -14.49
CA GLN A 274 -18.38 10.84 -14.28
C GLN A 274 -17.25 11.58 -14.98
N GLU A 275 -16.01 11.12 -14.84
CA GLU A 275 -14.86 11.73 -15.53
C GLU A 275 -15.01 11.58 -17.06
N ALA A 276 -15.52 10.45 -17.54
CA ALA A 276 -15.79 10.26 -18.95
C ALA A 276 -16.81 11.27 -19.49
N MET A 277 -17.90 11.52 -18.75
CA MET A 277 -18.91 12.54 -19.09
C MET A 277 -18.29 13.93 -19.20
N GLU A 278 -17.50 14.36 -18.20
CA GLU A 278 -16.83 15.67 -18.21
C GLU A 278 -15.87 15.83 -19.40
N LEU A 279 -15.10 14.79 -19.73
CA LEU A 279 -14.16 14.81 -20.85
C LEU A 279 -14.90 14.82 -22.20
N MET A 280 -16.01 14.09 -22.34
CA MET A 280 -16.84 14.13 -23.55
C MET A 280 -17.47 15.51 -23.76
N GLU A 281 -17.98 16.14 -22.70
CA GLU A 281 -18.55 17.49 -22.77
C GLU A 281 -17.49 18.51 -23.21
N ALA A 282 -16.28 18.44 -22.63
CA ALA A 282 -15.17 19.28 -23.03
C ALA A 282 -14.76 19.05 -24.50
N ALA A 283 -14.70 17.78 -24.93
CA ALA A 283 -14.37 17.42 -26.31
C ALA A 283 -15.42 17.93 -27.30
N LEU A 284 -16.71 17.75 -27.01
CA LEU A 284 -17.83 18.23 -27.83
C LEU A 284 -17.77 19.74 -28.02
N LYS A 285 -17.53 20.49 -26.94
CA LYS A 285 -17.36 21.95 -26.98
C LYS A 285 -16.20 22.36 -27.90
N PHE A 286 -15.07 21.67 -27.82
CA PHE A 286 -13.90 21.98 -28.66
C PHE A 286 -14.13 21.61 -30.13
N LEU A 287 -14.77 20.48 -30.43
CA LEU A 287 -15.16 20.09 -31.79
C LEU A 287 -16.05 21.15 -32.45
N GLU A 288 -16.97 21.75 -31.70
CA GLU A 288 -17.86 22.80 -32.20
C GLU A 288 -17.15 24.14 -32.39
N MET A 289 -16.31 24.54 -31.43
CA MET A 289 -15.59 25.81 -31.47
C MET A 289 -14.47 25.82 -32.53
N ARG A 290 -13.85 24.67 -32.78
CA ARG A 290 -12.70 24.48 -33.68
C ARG A 290 -13.02 23.53 -34.83
N LYS A 291 -14.22 23.67 -35.41
CA LYS A 291 -14.74 22.77 -36.46
C LYS A 291 -13.83 22.68 -37.70
N ASP A 292 -13.09 23.76 -37.99
CA ASP A 292 -12.27 23.89 -39.19
C ASP A 292 -10.86 23.32 -38.99
N ASP A 293 -10.40 23.16 -37.75
CA ASP A 293 -9.09 22.60 -37.40
C ASP A 293 -9.00 21.12 -37.80
N ASP A 294 -7.88 20.72 -38.40
CA ASP A 294 -7.60 19.32 -38.72
C ASP A 294 -7.15 18.50 -37.50
N GLU A 295 -6.66 19.15 -36.46
CA GLU A 295 -6.22 18.54 -35.20
C GLU A 295 -6.24 19.55 -34.05
N TRP A 296 -6.35 19.05 -32.82
CA TRP A 296 -6.08 19.84 -31.61
C TRP A 296 -5.87 18.91 -30.41
N GLN A 297 -5.28 19.47 -29.36
CA GLN A 297 -5.09 18.80 -28.07
C GLN A 297 -5.64 19.69 -26.94
N HIS A 298 -6.35 19.07 -25.99
CA HIS A 298 -6.86 19.74 -24.81
C HIS A 298 -5.92 19.53 -23.61
N PRO A 299 -5.72 20.52 -22.73
CA PRO A 299 -4.89 20.37 -21.52
C PRO A 299 -5.32 19.23 -20.57
N LYS A 300 -6.58 18.79 -20.65
CA LYS A 300 -7.10 17.61 -19.92
C LYS A 300 -6.75 16.26 -20.56
N GLY A 301 -5.87 16.20 -21.56
CA GLY A 301 -5.47 14.95 -22.22
C GLY A 301 -6.51 14.42 -23.22
N ILE A 302 -7.18 15.32 -23.95
CA ILE A 302 -8.10 14.96 -25.04
C ILE A 302 -7.40 15.26 -26.35
N PHE A 303 -7.37 14.29 -27.26
CA PHE A 303 -6.71 14.39 -28.55
C PHE A 303 -7.73 14.25 -29.66
N TYR A 304 -7.67 15.13 -30.67
CA TYR A 304 -8.53 15.05 -31.85
C TYR A 304 -7.71 15.13 -33.13
N ARG A 305 -8.14 14.35 -34.13
CA ARG A 305 -7.76 14.56 -35.52
C ARG A 305 -8.94 14.30 -36.46
N ARG A 306 -9.00 15.05 -37.56
CA ARG A 306 -9.96 14.83 -38.64
C ARG A 306 -9.67 13.55 -39.43
N ARG A 307 -8.41 13.09 -39.45
CA ARG A 307 -7.95 11.84 -40.08
C ARG A 307 -6.61 11.38 -39.49
N ALA A 308 -6.29 10.10 -39.68
CA ALA A 308 -4.99 9.54 -39.31
C ALA A 308 -3.85 10.24 -40.07
N LEU A 309 -2.66 10.22 -39.48
CA LEU A 309 -1.42 10.43 -40.22
C LEU A 309 -1.11 9.19 -41.04
N ASP A 310 -0.54 9.39 -42.23
CA ASP A 310 0.14 8.30 -42.92
C ASP A 310 1.45 8.02 -42.16
N LEU A 311 1.49 6.90 -41.43
CA LEU A 311 2.63 6.50 -40.61
C LEU A 311 3.51 5.43 -41.28
N SER A 312 3.20 5.01 -42.50
CA SER A 312 3.94 3.96 -43.19
C SER A 312 5.40 4.37 -43.40
N GLY A 313 6.36 3.64 -42.81
CA GLY A 313 7.78 3.93 -42.95
C GLY A 313 8.28 5.10 -42.11
N LYS A 314 7.52 5.56 -41.10
CA LYS A 314 7.81 6.80 -40.34
C LYS A 314 7.95 6.61 -38.83
N VAL A 315 7.69 5.42 -38.30
CA VAL A 315 7.61 5.18 -36.85
C VAL A 315 8.99 4.89 -36.26
N VAL A 316 9.35 5.60 -35.20
CA VAL A 316 10.64 5.47 -34.51
C VAL A 316 10.40 5.05 -33.06
N ALA A 317 11.03 3.96 -32.62
CA ALA A 317 11.10 3.61 -31.20
C ALA A 317 12.41 4.12 -30.59
N LEU A 318 12.30 4.95 -29.55
CA LEU A 318 13.42 5.52 -28.81
C LEU A 318 13.52 4.90 -27.42
N PHE A 319 14.73 4.53 -27.00
CA PHE A 319 14.99 3.95 -25.69
C PHE A 319 15.84 4.87 -24.82
N SER A 320 15.34 5.21 -23.63
CA SER A 320 16.00 6.15 -22.74
C SER A 320 17.28 5.57 -22.12
N GLY A 321 18.27 6.44 -21.91
CA GLY A 321 19.47 6.14 -21.13
C GLY A 321 19.34 6.48 -19.64
N GLN A 322 20.46 6.37 -18.93
CA GLN A 322 20.61 6.83 -17.54
C GLN A 322 20.36 8.35 -17.44
N GLY A 323 19.74 8.77 -16.34
CA GLY A 323 19.28 10.15 -16.09
C GLY A 323 17.75 10.29 -16.06
N SER A 324 17.03 9.28 -16.53
CA SER A 324 15.55 9.25 -16.54
C SER A 324 14.94 8.58 -15.29
N GLN A 325 15.73 7.84 -14.52
CA GLN A 325 15.27 7.04 -13.37
C GLN A 325 14.64 7.85 -12.23
N TYR A 326 13.84 7.15 -11.43
CA TYR A 326 13.42 7.53 -10.09
C TYR A 326 12.97 6.30 -9.32
N VAL A 327 12.98 6.41 -7.99
CA VAL A 327 12.37 5.45 -7.09
C VAL A 327 10.88 5.30 -7.45
N GLU A 328 10.38 4.06 -7.49
CA GLU A 328 9.03 3.66 -7.90
C GLU A 328 8.69 3.94 -9.37
N MET A 329 9.68 4.02 -10.27
CA MET A 329 9.40 4.22 -11.70
C MET A 329 8.55 3.09 -12.30
N GLY A 330 7.40 3.47 -12.86
CA GLY A 330 6.45 2.51 -13.45
C GLY A 330 5.71 1.64 -12.44
N ARG A 331 5.58 2.06 -11.18
CA ARG A 331 4.92 1.27 -10.11
C ARG A 331 3.53 0.79 -10.50
N GLU A 332 2.65 1.67 -10.95
CA GLU A 332 1.27 1.30 -11.33
C GLU A 332 1.26 0.38 -12.55
N LEU A 333 2.16 0.61 -13.52
CA LEU A 333 2.35 -0.31 -14.64
C LEU A 333 2.81 -1.71 -14.18
N ALA A 334 3.73 -1.80 -13.22
CA ALA A 334 4.15 -3.08 -12.64
C ALA A 334 3.05 -3.74 -11.82
N ILE A 335 2.12 -2.98 -11.22
CA ILE A 335 0.94 -3.52 -10.53
C ILE A 335 -0.06 -4.07 -11.56
N ASN A 336 -0.30 -3.36 -12.66
CA ASN A 336 -1.39 -3.66 -13.58
C ASN A 336 -1.00 -4.61 -14.73
N PHE A 337 0.27 -4.66 -15.13
CA PHE A 337 0.73 -5.42 -16.30
C PHE A 337 1.77 -6.49 -15.95
N ALA A 338 1.41 -7.76 -16.20
CA ALA A 338 2.30 -8.90 -15.98
C ALA A 338 3.60 -8.79 -16.79
N THR A 339 3.56 -8.28 -18.02
CA THR A 339 4.74 -8.09 -18.88
C THR A 339 5.81 -7.20 -18.23
N ILE A 340 5.40 -6.17 -17.48
CA ILE A 340 6.31 -5.28 -16.76
C ILE A 340 6.96 -6.03 -15.61
N ARG A 341 6.17 -6.76 -14.80
CA ARG A 341 6.71 -7.56 -13.69
C ARG A 341 7.67 -8.66 -14.16
N GLN A 342 7.34 -9.33 -15.26
CA GLN A 342 8.17 -10.36 -15.86
C GLN A 342 9.54 -9.81 -16.27
N SER A 343 9.57 -8.59 -16.82
CA SER A 343 10.84 -7.96 -17.20
C SER A 343 11.75 -7.67 -16.00
N TYR A 344 11.18 -7.31 -14.85
CA TYR A 344 11.93 -7.19 -13.59
C TYR A 344 12.32 -8.56 -13.02
N ALA A 345 11.43 -9.56 -13.09
CA ALA A 345 11.73 -10.90 -12.61
C ALA A 345 12.89 -11.57 -13.38
N GLU A 346 13.01 -11.34 -14.69
CA GLU A 346 14.13 -11.84 -15.50
C GLU A 346 15.46 -11.24 -15.06
N ILE A 347 15.52 -9.93 -14.78
CA ILE A 347 16.77 -9.30 -14.32
C ILE A 347 17.10 -9.70 -12.88
N ASP A 348 16.11 -9.79 -11.99
CA ASP A 348 16.30 -10.19 -10.60
C ASP A 348 16.78 -11.64 -10.49
N LYS A 349 16.30 -12.52 -11.35
CA LYS A 349 16.79 -13.89 -11.45
C LYS A 349 18.30 -13.93 -11.73
N LEU A 350 18.79 -13.08 -12.63
CA LEU A 350 20.22 -12.99 -12.92
C LEU A 350 21.00 -12.41 -11.74
N PHE A 351 20.49 -11.37 -11.06
CA PHE A 351 21.15 -10.79 -9.89
C PHE A 351 21.26 -11.79 -8.74
N LYS A 352 20.16 -12.51 -8.46
CA LYS A 352 20.12 -13.56 -7.44
C LYS A 352 21.09 -14.70 -7.72
N GLN A 353 21.28 -15.11 -8.98
CA GLN A 353 22.26 -16.15 -9.35
C GLN A 353 23.69 -15.80 -8.95
N ASP A 354 24.02 -14.52 -8.91
CA ASP A 354 25.35 -14.02 -8.52
C ASP A 354 25.37 -13.50 -7.07
N ASN A 355 24.34 -13.79 -6.26
CA ASN A 355 24.16 -13.31 -4.88
C ASN A 355 24.24 -11.78 -4.76
N LEU A 356 23.64 -11.06 -5.72
CA LEU A 356 23.53 -9.61 -5.72
C LEU A 356 22.11 -9.17 -5.32
N PRO A 357 21.97 -7.99 -4.68
CA PRO A 357 20.67 -7.41 -4.38
C PRO A 357 19.77 -7.28 -5.59
N LEU A 358 18.48 -7.58 -5.39
CA LEU A 358 17.50 -7.56 -6.47
C LEU A 358 17.27 -6.13 -6.97
N VAL A 359 17.24 -5.97 -8.29
CA VAL A 359 17.01 -4.68 -8.95
C VAL A 359 15.61 -4.18 -8.61
N SER A 360 14.60 -5.07 -8.54
CA SER A 360 13.25 -4.68 -8.13
C SER A 360 13.19 -4.05 -6.75
N ASN A 361 14.05 -4.45 -5.81
CA ASN A 361 14.06 -3.92 -4.45
C ASN A 361 14.70 -2.53 -4.38
N VAL A 362 15.53 -2.17 -5.36
CA VAL A 362 16.07 -0.82 -5.51
C VAL A 362 15.07 0.09 -6.23
N VAL A 363 14.33 -0.45 -7.20
CA VAL A 363 13.30 0.31 -7.92
C VAL A 363 12.05 0.52 -7.08
N PHE A 364 11.58 -0.52 -6.40
CA PHE A 364 10.38 -0.53 -5.58
C PHE A 364 10.74 -0.81 -4.12
N PRO A 365 11.53 0.03 -3.44
CA PRO A 365 12.00 -0.24 -2.08
C PRO A 365 10.83 -0.23 -1.06
N PRO A 366 11.04 -0.80 0.15
CA PRO A 366 10.10 -0.61 1.27
C PRO A 366 9.76 0.87 1.50
N PRO A 367 8.57 1.21 2.02
CA PRO A 367 8.23 2.60 2.30
C PRO A 367 9.24 3.27 3.24
N ALA A 368 9.73 4.45 2.85
CA ALA A 368 10.53 5.31 3.70
C ALA A 368 9.63 6.19 4.58
N PHE A 369 9.94 6.27 5.87
CA PHE A 369 9.24 7.07 6.86
C PHE A 369 10.05 8.30 7.30
N THR A 370 11.34 8.36 6.98
CA THR A 370 12.21 9.51 7.29
C THR A 370 12.79 10.14 6.02
N PRO A 371 13.13 11.45 6.03
CA PRO A 371 13.85 12.09 4.94
C PRO A 371 15.17 11.40 4.61
N GLU A 372 15.88 10.89 5.63
CA GLU A 372 17.16 10.20 5.49
C GLU A 372 17.00 8.86 4.77
N GLU A 373 15.97 8.08 5.11
CA GLU A 373 15.64 6.84 4.38
C GLU A 373 15.32 7.12 2.92
N LYS A 374 14.51 8.15 2.66
CA LYS A 374 14.16 8.55 1.31
C LYS A 374 15.38 8.98 0.51
N ALA A 375 16.27 9.77 1.10
CA ALA A 375 17.53 10.17 0.49
C ALA A 375 18.42 8.96 0.14
N ARG A 376 18.51 7.96 1.03
CA ARG A 376 19.23 6.70 0.75
C ARG A 376 18.62 5.91 -0.41
N GLN A 377 17.28 5.86 -0.50
CA GLN A 377 16.60 5.19 -1.62
C GLN A 377 16.86 5.93 -2.95
N ASP A 378 16.75 7.26 -2.92
CA ASP A 378 17.04 8.12 -4.08
C ASP A 378 18.51 8.00 -4.51
N GLU A 379 19.45 7.87 -3.58
CA GLU A 379 20.86 7.61 -3.87
C GLU A 379 21.06 6.20 -4.46
N MET A 380 20.44 5.18 -3.87
CA MET A 380 20.62 3.79 -4.28
C MET A 380 20.22 3.56 -5.75
N ILE A 381 19.10 4.12 -6.20
CA ILE A 381 18.64 4.00 -7.59
C ILE A 381 19.54 4.74 -8.59
N THR A 382 20.43 5.64 -8.14
CA THR A 382 21.40 6.33 -9.03
C THR A 382 22.67 5.53 -9.28
N ARG A 383 22.94 4.49 -8.49
CA ARG A 383 24.12 3.65 -8.69
C ARG A 383 24.01 2.91 -10.03
N THR A 384 25.14 2.89 -10.75
CA THR A 384 25.16 2.49 -12.17
C THR A 384 24.88 1.01 -12.39
N ASP A 385 25.28 0.19 -11.43
CA ASP A 385 25.02 -1.26 -11.34
C ASP A 385 23.53 -1.60 -11.22
N TYR A 386 22.70 -0.72 -10.64
CA TYR A 386 21.25 -0.94 -10.54
C TYR A 386 20.45 -0.16 -11.59
N VAL A 387 20.83 1.09 -11.86
CA VAL A 387 20.03 1.99 -12.70
C VAL A 387 19.93 1.53 -14.14
N GLN A 388 21.02 1.03 -14.74
CA GLN A 388 21.00 0.55 -16.12
C GLN A 388 20.13 -0.71 -16.24
N PRO A 389 20.30 -1.74 -15.38
CA PRO A 389 19.38 -2.86 -15.32
C PRO A 389 17.91 -2.49 -15.11
N ALA A 390 17.65 -1.54 -14.21
CA ALA A 390 16.30 -1.07 -13.94
C ALA A 390 15.64 -0.40 -15.16
N ILE A 391 16.36 0.51 -15.83
CA ILE A 391 15.87 1.17 -17.05
C ILE A 391 15.68 0.15 -18.18
N GLY A 392 16.58 -0.83 -18.30
CA GLY A 392 16.49 -1.91 -19.29
C GLY A 392 15.23 -2.76 -19.09
N ALA A 393 15.01 -3.23 -17.86
CA ALA A 393 13.83 -4.00 -17.51
C ALA A 393 12.53 -3.22 -17.77
N PHE A 394 12.46 -1.95 -17.36
CA PHE A 394 11.27 -1.12 -17.58
C PHE A 394 11.00 -0.87 -19.07
N SER A 395 12.03 -0.49 -19.83
CA SER A 395 11.91 -0.17 -21.26
C SER A 395 11.54 -1.40 -22.08
N ALA A 396 12.13 -2.57 -21.76
CA ALA A 396 11.78 -3.84 -22.38
C ALA A 396 10.33 -4.24 -22.10
N GLY A 397 9.87 -4.05 -20.85
CA GLY A 397 8.48 -4.32 -20.49
C GLY A 397 7.48 -3.46 -21.27
N LEU A 398 7.73 -2.15 -21.37
CA LEU A 398 6.91 -1.24 -22.18
C LEU A 398 6.90 -1.64 -23.66
N TYR A 399 8.07 -1.93 -24.22
CA TYR A 399 8.18 -2.33 -25.62
C TYR A 399 7.47 -3.66 -25.90
N ASN A 400 7.57 -4.63 -25.00
CA ASN A 400 6.90 -5.91 -25.13
C ASN A 400 5.37 -5.79 -25.04
N LEU A 401 4.83 -4.86 -24.25
CA LEU A 401 3.39 -4.55 -24.26
C LEU A 401 2.93 -4.09 -25.65
N PHE A 402 3.66 -3.13 -26.24
CA PHE A 402 3.37 -2.61 -27.57
C PHE A 402 3.54 -3.67 -28.66
N LYS A 403 4.64 -4.42 -28.60
CA LYS A 403 4.94 -5.53 -29.53
C LYS A 403 3.85 -6.60 -29.50
N ALA A 404 3.34 -6.96 -28.31
CA ALA A 404 2.23 -7.89 -28.17
C ALA A 404 0.92 -7.35 -28.79
N ALA A 405 0.72 -6.03 -28.76
CA ALA A 405 -0.38 -5.35 -29.43
C ALA A 405 -0.14 -5.10 -30.94
N GLY A 406 0.93 -5.66 -31.53
CA GLY A 406 1.21 -5.58 -32.96
C GLY A 406 2.06 -4.39 -33.40
N PHE A 407 2.64 -3.63 -32.47
CA PHE A 407 3.52 -2.51 -32.77
C PHE A 407 4.71 -2.91 -33.64
N LYS A 408 4.99 -2.12 -34.68
CA LYS A 408 6.11 -2.30 -35.60
C LYS A 408 6.77 -0.94 -35.86
N PRO A 409 7.94 -0.66 -35.29
CA PRO A 409 8.68 0.53 -35.66
C PRO A 409 9.43 0.32 -36.98
N ASP A 410 9.62 1.40 -37.74
CA ASP A 410 10.43 1.45 -38.97
C ASP A 410 11.90 1.77 -38.66
N PHE A 411 12.15 2.43 -37.52
CA PHE A 411 13.48 2.77 -37.01
C PHE A 411 13.54 2.53 -35.51
N VAL A 412 14.71 2.17 -35.01
CA VAL A 412 14.97 2.15 -33.57
C VAL A 412 16.28 2.86 -33.25
N ALA A 413 16.29 3.53 -32.09
CA ALA A 413 17.45 4.25 -31.58
C ALA A 413 17.36 4.31 -30.07
N GLY A 414 18.47 4.61 -29.41
CA GLY A 414 18.45 4.78 -27.96
C GLY A 414 19.64 5.59 -27.50
N HIS A 415 19.47 6.30 -26.40
CA HIS A 415 20.51 7.20 -25.89
C HIS A 415 21.42 6.47 -24.91
N SER A 416 22.72 6.45 -25.18
CA SER A 416 23.73 5.79 -24.33
C SER A 416 23.32 4.33 -24.07
N PHE A 417 22.99 3.97 -22.84
CA PHE A 417 22.46 2.64 -22.49
C PHE A 417 21.31 2.17 -23.39
N GLY A 418 20.44 3.09 -23.82
CA GLY A 418 19.32 2.78 -24.69
C GLY A 418 19.72 2.13 -26.02
N GLU A 419 20.94 2.33 -26.51
CA GLU A 419 21.43 1.70 -27.76
C GLU A 419 21.46 0.17 -27.68
N LEU A 420 21.79 -0.39 -26.50
CA LEU A 420 21.68 -1.83 -26.25
C LEU A 420 20.23 -2.33 -26.35
N THR A 421 19.29 -1.57 -25.79
CA THR A 421 17.86 -1.89 -25.87
C THR A 421 17.33 -1.73 -27.29
N ALA A 422 17.83 -0.75 -28.06
CA ALA A 422 17.48 -0.58 -29.46
C ALA A 422 17.93 -1.78 -30.32
N LEU A 423 19.15 -2.30 -30.10
CA LEU A 423 19.64 -3.51 -30.76
C LEU A 423 18.74 -4.73 -30.45
N TRP A 424 18.33 -4.90 -29.20
CA TRP A 424 17.40 -5.96 -28.81
C TRP A 424 16.02 -5.79 -29.46
N ALA A 425 15.46 -4.58 -29.43
CA ALA A 425 14.16 -4.27 -30.05
C ALA A 425 14.17 -4.53 -31.58
N ALA A 426 15.29 -4.28 -32.26
CA ALA A 426 15.47 -4.62 -33.67
C ALA A 426 15.67 -6.13 -33.93
N GLY A 427 15.77 -6.97 -32.90
CA GLY A 427 15.97 -8.40 -33.00
C GLY A 427 17.42 -8.83 -33.24
N ALA A 428 18.40 -7.96 -32.95
CA ALA A 428 19.82 -8.32 -33.00
C ALA A 428 20.21 -9.26 -31.84
N LEU A 429 19.47 -9.21 -30.73
CA LEU A 429 19.60 -10.06 -29.54
C LEU A 429 18.26 -10.74 -29.24
N ASP A 430 18.29 -11.87 -28.54
CA ASP A 430 17.09 -12.40 -27.89
C ASP A 430 16.99 -11.89 -26.44
N ASP A 431 15.87 -12.20 -25.78
CA ASP A 431 15.55 -11.69 -24.45
C ASP A 431 16.61 -12.11 -23.41
N ALA A 432 17.05 -13.36 -23.45
CA ALA A 432 18.03 -13.89 -22.50
C ALA A 432 19.40 -13.19 -22.64
N ASP A 433 19.89 -13.06 -23.89
CA ASP A 433 21.15 -12.37 -24.15
C ASP A 433 21.06 -10.87 -23.86
N TYR A 434 19.90 -10.25 -24.10
CA TYR A 434 19.66 -8.86 -23.72
C TYR A 434 19.77 -8.64 -22.21
N TYR A 435 19.05 -9.39 -21.39
CA TYR A 435 19.12 -9.21 -19.92
C TYR A 435 20.52 -9.51 -19.35
N ARG A 436 21.25 -10.47 -19.93
CA ARG A 436 22.67 -10.71 -19.59
C ARG A 436 23.54 -9.51 -19.86
N LEU A 437 23.44 -8.91 -21.07
CA LEU A 437 24.23 -7.74 -21.41
C LEU A 437 23.83 -6.50 -20.61
N VAL A 438 22.53 -6.34 -20.32
CA VAL A 438 22.03 -5.25 -19.48
C VAL A 438 22.66 -5.30 -18.08
N LYS A 439 22.66 -6.48 -17.44
CA LYS A 439 23.36 -6.70 -16.17
C LYS A 439 24.86 -6.45 -16.29
N ALA A 440 25.51 -7.07 -17.27
CA ALA A 440 26.96 -6.97 -17.44
C ALA A 440 27.43 -5.53 -17.67
N ARG A 441 26.69 -4.75 -18.46
CA ARG A 441 27.00 -3.33 -18.71
C ARG A 441 26.84 -2.50 -17.44
N GLY A 442 25.77 -2.69 -16.68
CA GLY A 442 25.56 -2.00 -15.41
C GLY A 442 26.70 -2.25 -14.43
N LEU A 443 27.07 -3.51 -14.22
CA LEU A 443 28.18 -3.91 -13.34
C LEU A 443 29.54 -3.40 -13.81
N ALA A 444 29.84 -3.50 -15.10
CA ALA A 444 31.10 -3.04 -15.66
C ALA A 444 31.26 -1.51 -15.54
N MET A 445 30.17 -0.77 -15.73
CA MET A 445 30.17 0.70 -15.73
C MET A 445 30.16 1.32 -14.33
N ALA A 446 29.94 0.52 -13.27
CA ALA A 446 30.11 0.99 -11.91
C ALA A 446 31.60 1.36 -11.67
N PRO A 447 31.88 2.47 -10.97
CA PRO A 447 33.25 2.80 -10.61
C PRO A 447 33.83 1.71 -9.69
N PRO A 448 35.13 1.39 -9.81
CA PRO A 448 35.82 0.50 -8.88
C PRO A 448 35.67 0.99 -7.43
N ALA A 449 35.67 0.06 -6.48
CA ALA A 449 35.58 0.38 -5.06
C ALA A 449 36.85 1.04 -4.48
N ASP A 450 37.90 1.20 -5.28
CA ASP A 450 39.14 1.88 -4.90
C ASP A 450 38.87 3.38 -4.68
N PRO A 451 39.02 3.92 -3.45
CA PRO A 451 38.77 5.33 -3.16
C PRO A 451 39.68 6.30 -3.92
N GLU A 452 40.84 5.84 -4.37
CA GLU A 452 41.80 6.65 -5.15
C GLU A 452 41.49 6.62 -6.66
N PHE A 453 40.51 5.81 -7.08
CA PHE A 453 40.09 5.76 -8.47
C PHE A 453 39.26 7.00 -8.83
N ASP A 454 39.86 7.90 -9.61
CA ASP A 454 39.18 9.04 -10.20
C ASP A 454 38.32 8.60 -11.39
N ALA A 455 37.06 8.26 -11.10
CA ALA A 455 36.05 7.94 -12.11
C ALA A 455 35.61 9.15 -12.94
N GLY A 456 36.01 10.37 -12.55
CA GLY A 456 35.54 11.62 -13.13
C GLY A 456 34.07 11.92 -12.85
N THR A 457 33.59 13.02 -13.41
CA THR A 457 32.18 13.47 -13.29
C THR A 457 31.69 14.04 -14.62
N MET A 458 30.46 14.55 -14.65
CA MET A 458 29.85 15.14 -15.84
C MET A 458 29.10 16.44 -15.53
N MET A 459 29.00 17.33 -16.51
CA MET A 459 28.21 18.55 -16.43
C MET A 459 27.49 18.84 -17.75
N ALA A 460 26.25 19.29 -17.67
CA ALA A 460 25.48 19.75 -18.82
C ALA A 460 25.80 21.22 -19.11
N VAL A 461 26.12 21.53 -20.36
CA VAL A 461 26.15 22.87 -20.92
C VAL A 461 24.85 23.07 -21.70
N THR A 462 24.07 24.07 -21.32
CA THR A 462 22.75 24.36 -21.91
C THR A 462 22.68 25.78 -22.47
N GLY A 463 21.85 26.00 -23.49
CA GLY A 463 21.75 27.26 -24.22
C GLY A 463 22.33 27.12 -25.63
N ASP A 464 22.69 28.20 -26.30
CA ASP A 464 23.36 28.11 -27.61
C ASP A 464 24.77 27.52 -27.45
N VAL A 465 24.97 26.29 -27.94
CA VAL A 465 26.24 25.55 -27.86
C VAL A 465 27.00 25.51 -29.20
N SER A 466 26.60 26.32 -30.18
CA SER A 466 27.16 26.30 -31.54
C SER A 466 28.69 26.54 -31.57
N ASN A 467 29.20 27.34 -30.64
CA ASN A 467 30.64 27.65 -30.53
C ASN A 467 31.37 26.81 -29.48
N LEU A 468 30.69 25.88 -28.80
CA LEU A 468 31.22 25.18 -27.63
C LEU A 468 32.48 24.38 -27.97
N GLU A 469 32.50 23.67 -29.10
CA GLU A 469 33.66 22.87 -29.50
C GLU A 469 34.93 23.74 -29.65
N ALA A 470 34.82 24.90 -30.30
CA ALA A 470 35.91 25.85 -30.42
C ALA A 470 36.31 26.44 -29.05
N ASP A 471 35.35 26.66 -28.17
CA ASP A 471 35.57 27.21 -26.85
C ASP A 471 36.21 26.24 -25.85
N LEU A 472 36.17 24.94 -26.13
CA LEU A 472 36.84 23.88 -25.38
C LEU A 472 38.30 23.67 -25.79
N VAL A 473 38.73 24.21 -26.93
CA VAL A 473 40.12 24.10 -27.40
C VAL A 473 41.06 24.69 -26.34
N GLY A 474 42.02 23.88 -25.89
CA GLY A 474 42.99 24.25 -24.84
C GLY A 474 42.59 23.86 -23.42
N LEU A 475 41.40 23.29 -23.21
CA LEU A 475 41.00 22.68 -21.93
C LEU A 475 41.31 21.19 -21.95
N GLU A 476 42.48 20.83 -21.42
CA GLU A 476 42.92 19.43 -21.38
C GLU A 476 42.02 18.56 -20.48
N GLY A 477 41.80 17.31 -20.88
CA GLY A 477 41.06 16.32 -20.08
C GLY A 477 39.55 16.56 -19.95
N VAL A 478 38.97 17.37 -20.84
CA VAL A 478 37.53 17.61 -20.95
C VAL A 478 37.03 17.06 -22.29
N TYR A 479 36.01 16.23 -22.23
CA TYR A 479 35.45 15.54 -23.39
C TYR A 479 33.97 15.92 -23.58
N MET A 480 33.53 16.12 -24.82
CA MET A 480 32.10 16.19 -25.14
C MET A 480 31.53 14.78 -25.17
N ALA A 481 31.04 14.29 -24.03
CA ALA A 481 30.53 12.94 -23.88
C ALA A 481 29.18 12.73 -24.56
N ASN A 482 28.30 13.72 -24.56
CA ASN A 482 27.00 13.64 -25.24
C ASN A 482 26.69 14.93 -25.99
N ILE A 483 26.47 14.84 -27.29
CA ILE A 483 25.95 15.92 -28.14
C ILE A 483 24.46 15.68 -28.29
N ASN A 484 23.68 16.18 -27.34
CA ASN A 484 22.26 15.82 -27.20
C ASN A 484 21.36 16.63 -28.11
N SER A 485 21.58 17.94 -28.23
CA SER A 485 20.81 18.81 -29.11
C SER A 485 21.61 20.08 -29.42
N PRO A 486 21.16 20.92 -30.37
CA PRO A 486 21.73 22.25 -30.59
C PRO A 486 21.69 23.18 -29.37
N LYS A 487 20.98 22.76 -28.30
CA LYS A 487 20.84 23.51 -27.05
C LYS A 487 21.46 22.83 -25.82
N GLN A 488 22.03 21.63 -25.99
CA GLN A 488 22.53 20.84 -24.87
C GLN A 488 23.68 19.92 -25.29
N VAL A 489 24.81 20.09 -24.61
CA VAL A 489 25.97 19.18 -24.66
C VAL A 489 26.34 18.77 -23.24
N VAL A 490 26.71 17.52 -23.04
CA VAL A 490 27.26 17.03 -21.78
C VAL A 490 28.77 16.90 -21.89
N LEU A 491 29.48 17.56 -20.98
CA LEU A 491 30.92 17.46 -20.82
C LEU A 491 31.25 16.46 -19.72
N ALA A 492 32.35 15.73 -19.90
CA ALA A 492 32.82 14.72 -18.98
C ALA A 492 34.35 14.83 -18.82
N GLY A 493 34.85 14.49 -17.65
CA GLY A 493 36.28 14.58 -17.34
C GLY A 493 36.54 14.43 -15.85
N LYS A 494 37.81 14.59 -15.46
CA LYS A 494 38.20 14.63 -14.05
C LYS A 494 37.57 15.85 -13.36
N GLU A 495 37.25 15.73 -12.09
CA GLU A 495 36.54 16.79 -11.34
C GLU A 495 37.27 18.13 -11.41
N HIS A 496 38.59 18.14 -11.18
CA HIS A 496 39.41 19.34 -11.28
C HIS A 496 39.35 19.99 -12.67
N ASN A 497 39.45 19.19 -13.74
CA ASN A 497 39.44 19.68 -15.13
C ASN A 497 38.06 20.26 -15.49
N LEU A 498 36.97 19.60 -15.08
CA LEU A 498 35.62 20.11 -15.30
C LEU A 498 35.34 21.38 -14.48
N LEU A 499 35.91 21.53 -13.29
CA LEU A 499 35.79 22.77 -12.53
C LEU A 499 36.45 23.95 -13.26
N GLN A 500 37.64 23.75 -13.84
CA GLN A 500 38.31 24.77 -14.67
C GLN A 500 37.47 25.11 -15.91
N ALA A 501 36.97 24.09 -16.61
CA ALA A 501 36.11 24.29 -17.78
C ALA A 501 34.81 25.01 -17.41
N LYS A 502 34.18 24.68 -16.29
CA LYS A 502 32.99 25.37 -15.80
C LYS A 502 33.25 26.86 -15.62
N LEU A 503 34.34 27.24 -14.95
CA LEU A 503 34.70 28.66 -14.75
C LEU A 503 34.99 29.37 -16.08
N ALA A 504 35.68 28.71 -17.02
CA ALA A 504 35.98 29.27 -18.33
C ALA A 504 34.71 29.48 -19.18
N LEU A 505 33.81 28.50 -19.21
CA LEU A 505 32.56 28.54 -19.96
C LEU A 505 31.56 29.54 -19.36
N GLN A 506 31.45 29.62 -18.03
CA GLN A 506 30.62 30.63 -17.37
C GLN A 506 31.07 32.06 -17.69
N LYS A 507 32.39 32.31 -17.79
CA LYS A 507 32.92 33.61 -18.23
C LYS A 507 32.54 33.95 -19.67
N LYS A 508 32.33 32.94 -20.51
CA LYS A 508 31.85 33.09 -21.90
C LYS A 508 30.31 33.16 -22.00
N GLY A 509 29.59 33.09 -20.88
CA GLY A 509 28.13 33.24 -20.83
C GLY A 509 27.33 31.94 -20.96
N TYR A 510 27.99 30.78 -20.99
CA TYR A 510 27.29 29.49 -21.02
C TYR A 510 26.63 29.17 -19.67
N ASN A 511 25.46 28.53 -19.71
CA ASN A 511 24.86 27.93 -18.52
C ASN A 511 25.40 26.51 -18.33
N VAL A 512 26.09 26.26 -17.21
CA VAL A 512 26.79 25.01 -16.93
C VAL A 512 26.32 24.43 -15.59
N VAL A 513 25.74 23.22 -15.62
CA VAL A 513 25.10 22.56 -14.48
C VAL A 513 25.73 21.18 -14.26
N PRO A 514 26.22 20.86 -13.04
CA PRO A 514 26.69 19.51 -12.72
C PRO A 514 25.59 18.46 -12.90
N ILE A 515 25.95 17.26 -13.35
CA ILE A 515 25.03 16.12 -13.42
C ILE A 515 25.44 15.13 -12.34
N ALA A 516 24.48 14.70 -11.51
CA ALA A 516 24.72 13.66 -10.52
C ALA A 516 24.87 12.29 -11.21
N VAL A 517 26.12 11.91 -11.46
CA VAL A 517 26.52 10.61 -12.03
C VAL A 517 27.74 10.06 -11.29
N ALA A 518 27.90 8.74 -11.34
CA ALA A 518 28.97 8.04 -10.65
C ALA A 518 30.34 8.10 -11.39
N ALA A 519 30.36 8.51 -12.67
CA ALA A 519 31.58 8.56 -13.46
C ALA A 519 31.45 9.48 -14.69
N ALA A 520 32.59 9.82 -15.30
CA ALA A 520 32.70 10.49 -16.59
C ALA A 520 32.45 9.52 -17.76
N PHE A 521 31.20 9.11 -17.94
CA PHE A 521 30.81 8.16 -19.00
C PHE A 521 31.15 8.67 -20.41
N HIS A 522 31.36 7.72 -21.35
CA HIS A 522 31.72 8.02 -22.75
C HIS A 522 33.05 8.76 -22.89
N THR A 523 34.00 8.44 -22.01
CA THR A 523 35.37 8.96 -22.04
C THR A 523 36.38 7.85 -21.74
N PRO A 524 37.69 8.07 -21.97
CA PRO A 524 38.73 7.14 -21.55
C PRO A 524 38.77 6.85 -20.04
N LEU A 525 38.16 7.69 -19.19
CA LEU A 525 38.14 7.50 -17.73
C LEU A 525 37.34 6.26 -17.29
N VAL A 526 36.39 5.80 -18.12
CA VAL A 526 35.66 4.54 -17.89
C VAL A 526 36.27 3.36 -18.64
N GLY A 527 37.55 3.45 -19.01
CA GLY A 527 38.31 2.40 -19.68
C GLY A 527 38.32 1.07 -18.93
N HIS A 528 38.18 1.09 -17.60
CA HIS A 528 38.07 -0.11 -16.76
C HIS A 528 36.85 -0.97 -17.10
N ALA A 529 35.76 -0.34 -17.56
CA ALA A 529 34.50 -1.00 -17.90
C ALA A 529 34.55 -1.71 -19.27
N GLN A 530 35.47 -1.30 -20.16
CA GLN A 530 35.45 -1.73 -21.57
C GLN A 530 35.74 -3.21 -21.72
N LYS A 531 36.80 -3.68 -21.07
CA LYS A 531 37.21 -5.07 -21.18
C LYS A 531 36.17 -6.04 -20.60
N PRO A 532 35.66 -5.85 -19.35
CA PRO A 532 34.61 -6.70 -18.81
C PRO A 532 33.34 -6.73 -19.67
N PHE A 533 32.93 -5.57 -20.21
CA PHE A 533 31.75 -5.52 -21.07
C PHE A 533 31.99 -6.19 -22.43
N ALA A 534 33.15 -5.99 -23.04
CA ALA A 534 33.52 -6.67 -24.29
C ALA A 534 33.57 -8.20 -24.14
N GLU A 535 34.05 -8.69 -22.99
CA GLU A 535 34.01 -10.11 -22.64
C GLU A 535 32.56 -10.62 -22.60
N ALA A 536 31.64 -9.91 -21.94
CA ALA A 536 30.22 -10.27 -21.93
C ALA A 536 29.59 -10.25 -23.34
N VAL A 537 29.91 -9.23 -24.15
CA VAL A 537 29.46 -9.11 -25.55
C VAL A 537 29.95 -10.29 -26.40
N SER A 538 31.14 -10.83 -26.14
CA SER A 538 31.67 -12.00 -26.86
C SER A 538 30.94 -13.31 -26.54
N GLN A 539 30.22 -13.39 -25.41
CA GLN A 539 29.50 -14.59 -24.97
C GLN A 539 28.07 -14.67 -25.50
N VAL A 540 27.55 -13.61 -26.11
CA VAL A 540 26.18 -13.56 -26.65
C VAL A 540 26.14 -13.66 -28.16
N LYS A 541 24.98 -14.06 -28.71
CA LYS A 541 24.84 -14.27 -30.14
C LYS A 541 24.09 -13.13 -30.83
N PHE A 542 24.84 -12.33 -31.59
CA PHE A 542 24.24 -11.31 -32.46
C PHE A 542 23.60 -11.91 -33.72
N ARG A 543 22.48 -11.33 -34.11
CA ARG A 543 21.73 -11.60 -35.33
C ARG A 543 21.67 -10.33 -36.17
N LYS A 544 21.34 -10.47 -37.47
CA LYS A 544 21.08 -9.32 -38.33
C LYS A 544 19.83 -8.58 -37.81
N PRO A 545 19.91 -7.26 -37.51
CA PRO A 545 18.75 -6.46 -37.13
C PRO A 545 17.67 -6.51 -38.21
N LYS A 546 16.41 -6.66 -37.80
CA LYS A 546 15.23 -6.61 -38.69
C LYS A 546 14.77 -5.18 -38.97
N ILE A 547 15.13 -4.26 -38.07
CA ILE A 547 14.79 -2.84 -38.10
C ILE A 547 16.11 -2.07 -38.09
N PRO A 548 16.28 -1.04 -38.92
CA PRO A 548 17.44 -0.16 -38.85
C PRO A 548 17.64 0.39 -37.43
N VAL A 549 18.82 0.17 -36.88
CA VAL A 549 19.28 0.72 -35.59
C VAL A 549 20.29 1.81 -35.91
N TYR A 550 20.22 2.97 -35.28
CA TYR A 550 21.25 4.00 -35.42
C TYR A 550 22.20 3.97 -34.22
N SER A 551 23.49 4.23 -34.46
CA SER A 551 24.51 4.17 -33.43
C SER A 551 24.80 5.54 -32.86
N ASN A 552 24.94 5.64 -31.54
CA ASN A 552 25.34 6.88 -30.88
C ASN A 552 26.74 7.31 -31.29
N ALA A 553 27.67 6.39 -31.57
CA ALA A 553 29.07 6.76 -31.83
C ALA A 553 29.24 7.51 -33.17
N THR A 554 28.45 7.15 -34.18
CA THR A 554 28.57 7.69 -35.54
C THR A 554 27.40 8.59 -35.95
N GLY A 555 26.25 8.44 -35.27
CA GLY A 555 24.96 8.98 -35.69
C GLY A 555 24.39 8.29 -36.94
N GLU A 556 25.00 7.22 -37.42
CA GLU A 556 24.62 6.51 -38.66
C GLU A 556 24.04 5.12 -38.35
N ALA A 557 23.47 4.47 -39.36
CA ALA A 557 22.91 3.13 -39.20
C ALA A 557 23.98 2.11 -38.81
N TYR A 558 23.64 1.21 -37.90
CA TYR A 558 24.49 0.10 -37.46
C TYR A 558 24.93 -0.77 -38.64
N PRO A 559 26.15 -1.34 -38.59
CA PRO A 559 26.54 -2.38 -39.52
C PRO A 559 25.59 -3.58 -39.42
N THR A 560 25.43 -4.33 -40.52
CA THR A 560 24.49 -5.45 -40.59
C THR A 560 25.11 -6.81 -40.22
N THR A 561 26.43 -6.89 -40.08
CA THR A 561 27.12 -8.15 -39.76
C THR A 561 27.25 -8.34 -38.25
N PRO A 562 26.92 -9.53 -37.70
CA PRO A 562 26.96 -9.80 -36.26
C PRO A 562 28.28 -9.42 -35.57
N ALA A 563 29.42 -9.73 -36.20
CA ALA A 563 30.74 -9.42 -35.65
C ALA A 563 31.01 -7.91 -35.57
N ALA A 564 30.57 -7.14 -36.57
CA ALA A 564 30.71 -5.69 -36.54
C ALA A 564 29.80 -5.05 -35.50
N ILE A 565 28.56 -5.55 -35.35
CA ILE A 565 27.63 -5.10 -34.31
C ILE A 565 28.24 -5.29 -32.92
N GLY A 566 28.75 -6.49 -32.63
CA GLY A 566 29.40 -6.80 -31.36
C GLY A 566 30.60 -5.87 -31.09
N LYS A 567 31.47 -5.67 -32.10
CA LYS A 567 32.61 -4.74 -32.00
C LYS A 567 32.16 -3.31 -31.69
N THR A 568 31.22 -2.77 -32.46
CA THR A 568 30.69 -1.41 -32.27
C THR A 568 30.10 -1.24 -30.86
N LEU A 569 29.34 -2.23 -30.37
CA LEU A 569 28.78 -2.19 -29.03
C LEU A 569 29.85 -2.29 -27.93
N SER A 570 30.89 -3.10 -28.12
CA SER A 570 32.02 -3.18 -27.15
C SER A 570 32.80 -1.87 -27.06
N GLU A 571 32.94 -1.14 -28.16
CA GLU A 571 33.64 0.15 -28.21
C GLU A 571 32.74 1.32 -27.76
N HIS A 572 31.41 1.15 -27.83
CA HIS A 572 30.39 2.17 -27.53
C HIS A 572 30.65 2.96 -26.25
N ILE A 573 31.00 2.28 -25.16
CA ILE A 573 31.10 2.90 -23.83
C ILE A 573 32.22 3.95 -23.70
N LEU A 574 33.16 3.97 -24.65
CA LEU A 574 34.27 4.92 -24.69
C LEU A 574 34.06 6.04 -25.73
N ASN A 575 33.01 5.95 -26.54
CA ASN A 575 32.75 6.85 -27.63
C ASN A 575 31.69 7.89 -27.24
N SER A 576 31.87 9.12 -27.71
CA SER A 576 30.88 10.18 -27.54
C SER A 576 29.53 9.83 -28.17
N VAL A 577 28.44 10.24 -27.53
CA VAL A 577 27.07 10.03 -27.99
C VAL A 577 26.61 11.18 -28.87
N GLN A 578 26.53 10.93 -30.18
CA GLN A 578 26.11 11.85 -31.24
C GLN A 578 24.58 11.85 -31.43
N PHE A 579 23.81 12.01 -30.34
CA PHE A 579 22.34 11.86 -30.36
C PHE A 579 21.65 12.89 -31.29
N SER A 580 22.15 14.13 -31.35
CA SER A 580 21.62 15.13 -32.29
C SER A 580 21.71 14.66 -33.74
N LYS A 581 22.90 14.17 -34.15
CA LYS A 581 23.15 13.65 -35.50
C LYS A 581 22.33 12.38 -35.79
N GLU A 582 22.21 11.51 -34.79
CA GLU A 582 21.38 10.29 -34.86
C GLU A 582 19.93 10.61 -35.20
N ILE A 583 19.29 11.53 -34.46
CA ILE A 583 17.89 11.93 -34.71
C ILE A 583 17.73 12.63 -36.06
N GLU A 584 18.66 13.50 -36.45
CA GLU A 584 18.64 14.14 -37.76
C GLU A 584 18.74 13.12 -38.90
N ASN A 585 19.58 12.11 -38.76
CA ASN A 585 19.73 11.08 -39.78
C ASN A 585 18.52 10.13 -39.85
N ILE A 586 17.88 9.81 -38.73
CA ILE A 586 16.59 9.09 -38.73
C ILE A 586 15.51 9.93 -39.41
N TYR A 587 15.45 11.22 -39.11
CA TYR A 587 14.52 12.14 -39.75
C TYR A 587 14.74 12.21 -41.27
N ASN A 588 16.00 12.32 -41.71
CA ASN A 588 16.36 12.33 -43.13
C ASN A 588 16.03 11.01 -43.83
N ALA A 589 16.05 9.89 -43.10
CA ALA A 589 15.63 8.57 -43.60
C ALA A 589 14.11 8.38 -43.64
N GLY A 590 13.32 9.30 -43.07
CA GLY A 590 11.85 9.28 -43.14
C GLY A 590 11.13 9.23 -41.79
N GLY A 591 11.84 9.09 -40.66
CA GLY A 591 11.23 9.05 -39.32
C GLY A 591 10.48 10.35 -38.98
N ARG A 592 9.24 10.25 -38.50
CA ARG A 592 8.39 11.40 -38.12
C ARG A 592 7.67 11.23 -36.79
N LEU A 593 7.33 10.01 -36.40
CA LEU A 593 6.68 9.70 -35.12
C LEU A 593 7.68 9.03 -34.19
N PHE A 594 8.16 9.76 -33.19
CA PHE A 594 9.13 9.29 -32.20
C PHE A 594 8.42 8.89 -30.91
N ILE A 595 8.54 7.62 -30.52
CA ILE A 595 7.90 7.05 -29.34
C ILE A 595 8.98 6.66 -28.33
N GLU A 596 8.99 7.32 -27.16
CA GLU A 596 9.96 7.06 -26.10
C GLU A 596 9.47 5.96 -25.15
N PHE A 597 10.20 4.85 -25.16
CA PHE A 597 10.09 3.72 -24.23
C PHE A 597 11.11 3.92 -23.11
N GLY A 598 10.66 4.49 -22.01
CA GLY A 598 11.49 4.70 -20.84
C GLY A 598 10.77 5.40 -19.69
N PRO A 599 11.50 5.67 -18.59
CA PRO A 599 10.91 6.18 -17.36
C PRO A 599 10.35 7.60 -17.43
N ARG A 600 10.80 8.44 -18.37
CA ARG A 600 10.44 9.87 -18.46
C ARG A 600 10.38 10.33 -19.91
N ASN A 601 10.09 11.62 -20.14
CA ASN A 601 10.08 12.29 -21.45
C ASN A 601 11.42 12.95 -21.83
N VAL A 602 12.56 12.37 -21.45
CA VAL A 602 13.88 13.01 -21.69
C VAL A 602 14.17 13.07 -23.18
N LEU A 603 14.05 11.96 -23.89
CA LEU A 603 14.38 11.89 -25.31
C LEU A 603 13.38 12.64 -26.16
N THR A 604 12.09 12.61 -25.83
CA THR A 604 11.09 13.39 -26.57
C THR A 604 11.31 14.90 -26.45
N ASN A 605 11.82 15.40 -25.31
CA ASN A 605 12.24 16.80 -25.20
C ASN A 605 13.46 17.09 -26.09
N LEU A 606 14.46 16.21 -26.08
CA LEU A 606 15.63 16.35 -26.94
C LEU A 606 15.26 16.32 -28.44
N VAL A 607 14.37 15.41 -28.86
CA VAL A 607 13.87 15.33 -30.25
C VAL A 607 13.23 16.65 -30.68
N ARG A 608 12.40 17.26 -29.82
CA ARG A 608 11.78 18.57 -30.11
C ARG A 608 12.84 19.67 -30.23
N ASP A 609 13.86 19.65 -29.39
CA ASP A 609 14.96 20.62 -29.48
C ASP A 609 15.83 20.43 -30.74
N ILE A 610 16.07 19.19 -31.16
CA ILE A 610 16.88 18.87 -32.36
C ILE A 610 16.13 19.24 -33.64
N LEU A 611 14.86 18.84 -33.75
CA LEU A 611 14.10 19.00 -34.99
C LEU A 611 13.43 20.38 -35.10
N GLY A 612 13.21 21.07 -33.98
CA GLY A 612 12.64 22.43 -33.97
C GLY A 612 11.31 22.48 -34.72
N ASP A 613 11.21 23.38 -35.70
CA ASP A 613 9.98 23.59 -36.49
C ASP A 613 9.78 22.56 -37.61
N LYS A 614 10.69 21.59 -37.79
CA LYS A 614 10.50 20.48 -38.76
C LYS A 614 9.26 19.68 -38.35
N GLU A 615 8.49 19.19 -39.32
CA GLU A 615 7.28 18.39 -39.04
C GLU A 615 7.64 17.07 -38.35
N HIS A 616 7.28 16.92 -37.07
CA HIS A 616 7.50 15.70 -36.31
C HIS A 616 6.54 15.61 -35.11
N ILE A 617 6.40 14.42 -34.55
CA ILE A 617 5.65 14.18 -33.31
C ILE A 617 6.50 13.32 -32.38
N ALA A 618 6.57 13.72 -31.11
CA ALA A 618 7.30 12.99 -30.08
C ALA A 618 6.37 12.67 -28.89
N VAL A 619 6.19 11.39 -28.58
CA VAL A 619 5.29 10.88 -27.51
C VAL A 619 6.08 10.00 -26.55
N ALA A 620 6.09 10.34 -25.26
CA ALA A 620 6.67 9.50 -24.22
C ALA A 620 5.57 8.67 -23.55
N LEU A 621 5.86 7.39 -23.29
CA LEU A 621 4.88 6.49 -22.67
C LEU A 621 4.72 6.70 -21.16
N ASN A 622 5.67 7.37 -20.51
CA ASN A 622 5.61 7.70 -19.09
C ASN A 622 6.29 9.06 -18.83
N PRO A 623 5.66 10.19 -19.22
CA PRO A 623 6.34 11.49 -19.27
C PRO A 623 6.69 12.10 -17.90
N SER A 624 5.94 11.78 -16.84
CA SER A 624 6.12 12.38 -15.51
C SER A 624 6.37 11.35 -14.42
N ARG A 625 7.30 11.69 -13.53
CA ARG A 625 7.60 10.93 -12.29
C ARG A 625 6.56 11.09 -11.19
N GLN A 626 5.66 12.07 -11.29
CA GLN A 626 4.74 12.46 -10.21
C GLN A 626 3.32 11.96 -10.41
N LYS A 627 2.99 11.48 -11.61
CA LYS A 627 1.64 11.05 -11.97
C LYS A 627 1.59 9.52 -12.01
N ASP A 628 0.38 8.99 -11.95
CA ASP A 628 0.11 7.56 -12.13
C ASP A 628 0.69 7.08 -13.47
N SER A 629 1.56 6.07 -13.41
CA SER A 629 2.27 5.57 -14.59
C SER A 629 1.38 4.79 -15.56
N ASP A 630 0.30 4.15 -15.09
CA ASP A 630 -0.66 3.46 -15.95
C ASP A 630 -1.56 4.47 -16.68
N ARG A 631 -2.10 5.46 -15.96
CA ARG A 631 -2.92 6.52 -16.57
C ARG A 631 -2.16 7.25 -17.68
N GLN A 632 -0.93 7.66 -17.41
CA GLN A 632 -0.10 8.34 -18.40
C GLN A 632 0.21 7.47 -19.63
N PHE A 633 0.46 6.17 -19.41
CA PHE A 633 0.65 5.21 -20.49
C PHE A 633 -0.60 5.09 -21.36
N ARG A 634 -1.80 5.03 -20.74
CA ARG A 634 -3.08 5.00 -21.47
C ARG A 634 -3.35 6.32 -22.19
N GLU A 635 -2.93 7.45 -21.65
CA GLU A 635 -3.04 8.76 -22.32
C GLU A 635 -2.15 8.80 -23.57
N ALA A 636 -0.92 8.30 -23.46
CA ALA A 636 -0.03 8.13 -24.61
C ALA A 636 -0.62 7.16 -25.65
N LEU A 637 -1.21 6.04 -25.22
CA LEU A 637 -1.89 5.09 -26.09
C LEU A 637 -3.09 5.73 -26.83
N ALA A 638 -3.92 6.50 -26.11
CA ALA A 638 -5.04 7.24 -26.69
C ALA A 638 -4.54 8.22 -27.77
N HIS A 639 -3.49 8.98 -27.44
CA HIS A 639 -2.86 9.91 -28.38
C HIS A 639 -2.35 9.20 -29.63
N LEU A 640 -1.58 8.11 -29.47
CA LEU A 640 -1.02 7.36 -30.59
C LEU A 640 -2.10 6.76 -31.50
N ARG A 641 -3.20 6.24 -30.94
CA ARG A 641 -4.34 5.75 -31.74
C ARG A 641 -5.05 6.88 -32.48
N VAL A 642 -5.17 8.07 -31.87
CA VAL A 642 -5.68 9.27 -32.55
C VAL A 642 -4.75 9.72 -33.67
N LEU A 643 -3.43 9.60 -33.53
CA LEU A 643 -2.47 9.85 -34.60
C LEU A 643 -2.60 8.86 -35.77
N GLY A 644 -3.23 7.70 -35.56
CA GLY A 644 -3.39 6.65 -36.57
C GLY A 644 -2.46 5.45 -36.39
N LEU A 645 -1.79 5.32 -35.25
CA LEU A 645 -1.02 4.12 -34.95
C LEU A 645 -1.98 2.96 -34.68
N GLU A 646 -1.93 1.94 -35.54
CA GLU A 646 -2.72 0.72 -35.37
C GLU A 646 -2.11 -0.16 -34.27
N LEU A 647 -2.84 -0.31 -33.17
CA LEU A 647 -2.51 -1.19 -32.06
C LEU A 647 -3.75 -2.00 -31.68
N ALA A 648 -3.56 -3.29 -31.46
CA ALA A 648 -4.55 -4.15 -30.84
C ALA A 648 -4.70 -3.85 -29.33
N GLU A 649 -5.48 -4.66 -28.61
CA GLU A 649 -5.68 -4.50 -27.17
C GLU A 649 -4.35 -4.68 -26.40
N VAL A 650 -3.90 -3.58 -25.79
CA VAL A 650 -2.66 -3.54 -24.99
C VAL A 650 -2.88 -4.13 -23.59
N ASP A 651 -4.07 -3.95 -23.02
CA ASP A 651 -4.45 -4.47 -21.70
C ASP A 651 -5.33 -5.72 -21.80
N ARG A 652 -4.69 -6.85 -22.10
CA ARG A 652 -5.33 -8.18 -22.15
C ARG A 652 -5.68 -8.78 -20.78
N HIS A 653 -5.29 -8.10 -19.70
CA HIS A 653 -5.34 -8.65 -18.35
C HIS A 653 -6.57 -8.23 -17.56
N ASP A 654 -7.24 -7.17 -18.01
CA ASP A 654 -8.51 -6.73 -17.46
C ASP A 654 -9.54 -7.87 -17.49
N PHE A 655 -9.94 -8.32 -16.31
CA PHE A 655 -11.01 -9.28 -16.17
C PHE A 655 -12.31 -8.53 -15.99
N ASP A 656 -13.12 -8.55 -17.03
CA ASP A 656 -14.47 -8.05 -16.98
C ASP A 656 -15.37 -9.17 -16.42
N PRO A 657 -15.82 -9.09 -15.15
CA PRO A 657 -16.78 -10.04 -14.65
C PRO A 657 -18.06 -9.80 -15.44
N VAL A 658 -18.36 -10.66 -16.41
CA VAL A 658 -19.65 -10.69 -17.09
C VAL A 658 -20.72 -10.59 -16.01
N LYS A 659 -21.38 -9.42 -15.89
CA LYS A 659 -22.54 -9.26 -15.01
C LYS A 659 -23.43 -10.44 -15.39
N PRO A 660 -23.72 -11.40 -14.47
CA PRO A 660 -24.55 -12.52 -14.83
C PRO A 660 -25.81 -11.96 -15.44
N ALA A 661 -26.03 -12.24 -16.74
CA ALA A 661 -27.12 -11.67 -17.53
C ALA A 661 -28.34 -11.68 -16.63
N SER A 662 -28.93 -10.51 -16.33
CA SER A 662 -29.95 -10.31 -15.30
C SER A 662 -30.96 -11.44 -15.40
N ALA A 663 -30.69 -12.48 -14.62
CA ALA A 663 -31.22 -13.77 -14.93
C ALA A 663 -32.62 -13.71 -14.38
N GLY A 664 -33.60 -13.39 -15.23
CA GLY A 664 -35.00 -13.25 -14.86
C GLY A 664 -35.32 -14.33 -13.84
N ARG A 665 -35.52 -13.92 -12.58
CA ARG A 665 -35.53 -14.75 -11.36
C ARG A 665 -35.05 -16.20 -11.61
N ARG A 666 -33.77 -16.43 -11.89
CA ARG A 666 -33.26 -17.81 -11.80
C ARG A 666 -33.33 -18.20 -10.32
N LYS A 667 -34.10 -19.27 -10.04
CA LYS A 667 -34.21 -19.90 -8.72
C LYS A 667 -32.80 -19.98 -8.13
N GLY A 668 -32.64 -19.45 -6.93
CA GLY A 668 -31.35 -19.18 -6.30
C GLY A 668 -30.34 -20.29 -6.50
N MET A 669 -29.08 -19.91 -6.70
CA MET A 669 -27.95 -20.81 -6.77
C MET A 669 -27.99 -21.73 -5.54
N GLN A 670 -28.48 -22.95 -5.72
CA GLN A 670 -28.43 -23.98 -4.70
C GLN A 670 -27.02 -24.54 -4.70
N VAL A 671 -26.11 -23.86 -4.01
CA VAL A 671 -24.94 -24.55 -3.48
C VAL A 671 -25.48 -25.45 -2.38
N LYS A 672 -25.48 -26.76 -2.60
CA LYS A 672 -25.74 -27.70 -1.51
C LYS A 672 -24.55 -27.58 -0.56
N VAL A 673 -24.69 -26.75 0.46
CA VAL A 673 -23.75 -26.66 1.57
C VAL A 673 -23.82 -28.03 2.27
N SER A 674 -22.88 -28.91 1.96
CA SER A 674 -22.68 -30.14 2.72
C SER A 674 -21.30 -30.08 3.37
N GLY A 675 -21.28 -29.58 4.58
CA GLY A 675 -20.13 -29.65 5.47
C GLY A 675 -20.53 -29.10 6.84
N GLY A 676 -20.96 -29.98 7.76
CA GLY A 676 -21.08 -29.62 9.18
C GLY A 676 -22.27 -30.15 10.00
N LEU A 677 -23.25 -30.87 9.43
CA LEU A 677 -24.40 -31.37 10.22
C LEU A 677 -24.78 -32.85 10.02
N TYR A 678 -24.06 -33.61 9.16
CA TYR A 678 -24.20 -35.07 9.21
C TYR A 678 -23.29 -35.64 10.29
N THR A 679 -23.76 -35.62 11.53
CA THR A 679 -23.30 -36.57 12.53
C THR A 679 -24.00 -37.89 12.22
N SER A 680 -23.22 -38.91 11.83
CA SER A 680 -23.76 -40.29 11.72
C SER A 680 -24.45 -40.64 13.03
N GLU A 681 -25.52 -41.43 13.02
CA GLU A 681 -26.23 -41.77 14.27
C GLU A 681 -25.32 -42.37 15.34
N ARG A 682 -24.29 -43.12 14.91
CA ARG A 682 -23.22 -43.58 15.80
C ARG A 682 -22.54 -42.46 16.58
N HIS A 683 -22.21 -41.35 15.93
CA HIS A 683 -21.55 -40.20 16.56
C HIS A 683 -22.52 -39.37 17.42
N LYS A 684 -23.81 -39.28 17.06
CA LYS A 684 -24.81 -38.66 17.93
C LYS A 684 -24.99 -39.45 19.22
N GLN A 685 -25.08 -40.78 19.10
CA GLN A 685 -25.17 -41.69 20.23
C GLN A 685 -23.90 -41.66 21.08
N GLU A 686 -22.70 -41.62 20.45
CA GLU A 686 -21.43 -41.47 21.17
C GLU A 686 -21.38 -40.15 21.93
N TYR A 687 -21.84 -39.05 21.32
CA TYR A 687 -21.86 -37.73 21.93
C TYR A 687 -22.87 -37.63 23.08
N GLU A 688 -24.09 -38.15 22.91
CA GLU A 688 -25.08 -38.28 24.00
C GLU A 688 -24.58 -39.21 25.11
N ARG A 689 -23.88 -40.29 24.76
CA ARG A 689 -23.25 -41.20 25.73
C ARG A 689 -22.20 -40.48 26.54
N ILE A 690 -21.33 -39.69 25.92
CA ILE A 690 -20.27 -38.92 26.60
C ILE A 690 -20.87 -37.84 27.50
N LEU A 691 -21.86 -37.08 27.01
CA LEU A 691 -22.54 -36.05 27.80
C LEU A 691 -23.28 -36.63 29.02
N ASN A 692 -23.78 -37.87 28.90
CA ASN A 692 -24.54 -38.54 29.94
C ASN A 692 -23.73 -39.61 30.72
N ASP A 693 -22.40 -39.73 30.52
CA ASP A 693 -21.58 -40.71 31.27
C ASP A 693 -21.27 -40.28 32.71
N GLY A 694 -21.77 -39.11 33.11
CA GLY A 694 -21.51 -38.51 34.42
C GLY A 694 -20.14 -37.83 34.53
N PHE A 695 -19.51 -37.49 33.39
CA PHE A 695 -18.18 -36.89 33.30
C PHE A 695 -17.09 -37.72 34.01
N LYS A 696 -17.21 -39.05 33.97
CA LYS A 696 -16.30 -39.95 34.67
C LYS A 696 -15.07 -40.21 33.82
N ILE A 697 -14.02 -39.44 34.08
CA ILE A 697 -12.70 -39.68 33.50
C ILE A 697 -12.19 -41.04 33.98
N LYS A 698 -12.03 -42.01 33.07
CA LYS A 698 -11.27 -43.24 33.34
C LYS A 698 -9.80 -42.87 33.40
N THR A 699 -9.29 -42.59 34.59
CA THR A 699 -7.86 -42.58 34.87
C THR A 699 -7.34 -44.01 34.77
N GLY A 700 -6.65 -44.32 33.67
CA GLY A 700 -5.81 -45.50 33.59
C GLY A 700 -4.56 -45.27 34.44
N GLY A 701 -4.40 -46.09 35.48
CA GLY A 701 -3.15 -46.25 36.24
C GLY A 701 -3.04 -45.40 37.50
N GLU A 702 -2.94 -46.06 38.66
CA GLU A 702 -2.52 -45.47 39.93
C GLU A 702 -1.16 -44.78 39.77
N VAL A 703 -1.14 -43.46 39.81
CA VAL A 703 0.05 -42.70 40.18
C VAL A 703 -0.13 -42.31 41.64
N VAL A 704 0.53 -43.05 42.53
CA VAL A 704 0.64 -42.70 43.95
C VAL A 704 1.48 -41.44 44.07
N VAL A 705 0.82 -40.29 44.19
CA VAL A 705 1.46 -39.05 44.66
C VAL A 705 1.13 -38.92 46.15
N LYS A 706 2.16 -39.03 47.00
CA LYS A 706 2.05 -38.76 48.43
C LYS A 706 1.74 -37.28 48.63
N GLU A 707 0.51 -36.97 49.03
CA GLU A 707 0.13 -35.66 49.57
C GLU A 707 0.48 -35.60 51.06
N VAL A 708 1.38 -34.68 51.41
CA VAL A 708 1.55 -34.17 52.77
C VAL A 708 0.63 -32.96 52.88
N ILE A 709 -0.55 -33.14 53.47
CA ILE A 709 -1.46 -32.04 53.80
C ILE A 709 -1.28 -31.69 55.27
N LYS A 710 -0.86 -30.44 55.52
CA LYS A 710 -0.93 -29.76 56.80
C LYS A 710 -2.32 -29.13 56.89
N GLU A 711 -3.12 -29.56 57.86
CA GLU A 711 -4.45 -28.99 58.14
C GLU A 711 -4.33 -27.56 58.68
N VAL A 712 -5.11 -26.65 58.12
CA VAL A 712 -5.51 -25.38 58.75
C VAL A 712 -7.05 -25.31 58.63
N PRO A 713 -7.79 -25.11 59.74
CA PRO A 713 -9.24 -25.21 59.73
C PRO A 713 -9.90 -23.92 59.21
N VAL A 714 -10.96 -24.09 58.41
CA VAL A 714 -11.89 -23.01 58.02
C VAL A 714 -13.27 -23.31 58.60
N GLU A 715 -13.84 -22.32 59.28
CA GLU A 715 -15.15 -22.34 59.94
C GLU A 715 -16.31 -22.53 58.95
N VAL A 716 -17.26 -23.38 59.37
CA VAL A 716 -18.51 -23.68 58.68
C VAL A 716 -19.59 -22.71 59.15
N VAL A 717 -20.15 -21.91 58.24
CA VAL A 717 -21.40 -21.19 58.46
C VAL A 717 -22.56 -22.04 57.94
N LYS A 718 -23.48 -22.38 58.84
CA LYS A 718 -24.73 -23.13 58.60
C LYS A 718 -25.74 -22.27 57.82
N GLU A 719 -26.29 -22.82 56.72
CA GLU A 719 -27.56 -22.36 56.17
C GLU A 719 -28.74 -23.05 56.89
N VAL A 720 -29.74 -22.25 57.24
CA VAL A 720 -31.02 -22.68 57.84
C VAL A 720 -32.06 -22.77 56.71
N PRO A 721 -32.80 -23.88 56.54
CA PRO A 721 -33.85 -23.96 55.55
C PRO A 721 -35.12 -23.26 56.03
N VAL A 722 -35.65 -22.32 55.24
CA VAL A 722 -36.99 -21.74 55.43
C VAL A 722 -37.95 -22.41 54.46
N THR A 723 -38.85 -23.21 55.01
CA THR A 723 -40.08 -23.71 54.37
C THR A 723 -41.05 -22.55 54.12
N VAL A 724 -41.59 -22.43 52.91
CA VAL A 724 -42.79 -21.63 52.64
C VAL A 724 -43.86 -22.52 52.00
N SER A 725 -44.92 -22.70 52.76
CA SER A 725 -46.18 -23.34 52.44
C SER A 725 -47.16 -22.37 51.77
N GLY A 726 -47.92 -22.86 50.77
CA GLY A 726 -49.22 -22.33 50.38
C GLY A 726 -49.25 -21.47 49.12
N THR A 727 -49.61 -22.08 47.98
CA THR A 727 -50.11 -21.38 46.79
C THR A 727 -51.61 -21.06 46.95
N PRO A 728 -52.05 -19.78 46.86
CA PRO A 728 -53.43 -19.48 46.52
C PRO A 728 -53.58 -19.45 44.99
N GLN A 729 -54.49 -20.27 44.47
CA GLN A 729 -54.97 -20.16 43.10
C GLN A 729 -55.86 -18.91 43.00
N VAL A 730 -55.41 -17.88 42.28
CA VAL A 730 -56.27 -16.77 41.84
C VAL A 730 -56.44 -16.90 40.33
N GLN A 731 -57.66 -17.23 39.90
CA GLN A 731 -58.10 -17.07 38.53
C GLN A 731 -58.40 -15.57 38.32
N SER A 732 -57.49 -14.84 37.67
CA SER A 732 -57.80 -13.54 37.07
C SER A 732 -57.73 -13.70 35.55
N GLN A 733 -58.84 -13.46 34.86
CA GLN A 733 -58.83 -13.23 33.42
C GLN A 733 -58.10 -11.91 33.16
N THR A 734 -56.80 -11.96 32.92
CA THR A 734 -56.00 -10.81 32.52
C THR A 734 -56.36 -10.45 31.08
N SER A 735 -56.81 -9.21 30.86
CA SER A 735 -57.02 -8.71 29.50
C SER A 735 -55.66 -8.48 28.81
N LEU A 736 -55.63 -8.49 27.48
CA LEU A 736 -54.42 -8.16 26.71
C LEU A 736 -53.88 -6.76 27.05
N GLU A 737 -54.78 -5.83 27.42
CA GLU A 737 -54.43 -4.48 27.84
C GLU A 737 -53.70 -4.46 29.18
N ASP A 738 -54.11 -5.28 30.16
CA ASP A 738 -53.42 -5.40 31.44
C ASP A 738 -52.03 -6.04 31.29
N ALA A 739 -51.89 -7.00 30.38
CA ALA A 739 -50.60 -7.62 30.06
C ALA A 739 -49.64 -6.61 29.40
N LEU A 740 -50.14 -5.77 28.50
CA LEU A 740 -49.36 -4.71 27.84
C LEU A 740 -48.98 -3.58 28.81
N ALA A 741 -49.88 -3.18 29.72
CA ALA A 741 -49.60 -2.18 30.75
C ALA A 741 -48.52 -2.67 31.72
N THR A 742 -48.63 -3.93 32.17
CA THR A 742 -47.63 -4.57 33.04
C THR A 742 -46.28 -4.70 32.33
N PHE A 743 -46.27 -5.06 31.04
CA PHE A 743 -45.07 -5.13 30.22
C PHE A 743 -44.40 -3.74 30.06
N SER A 744 -45.19 -2.70 29.79
CA SER A 744 -44.65 -1.33 29.66
C SER A 744 -44.06 -0.81 30.97
N GLN A 745 -44.70 -1.10 32.10
CA GLN A 745 -44.19 -0.71 33.42
C GLN A 745 -42.89 -1.44 33.75
N GLN A 746 -42.80 -2.74 33.41
CA GLN A 746 -41.59 -3.54 33.59
C GLN A 746 -40.44 -3.10 32.65
N GLN A 747 -40.73 -2.72 31.39
CA GLN A 747 -39.74 -2.14 30.49
C GLN A 747 -39.12 -0.85 31.05
N SER A 748 -39.89 -0.05 31.78
CA SER A 748 -39.40 1.16 32.44
C SER A 748 -38.45 0.84 33.61
N GLU A 749 -38.78 -0.16 34.44
CA GLU A 749 -37.89 -0.61 35.52
C GLU A 749 -36.60 -1.27 34.98
N ILE A 750 -36.72 -2.01 33.89
CA ILE A 750 -35.61 -2.58 33.09
C ILE A 750 -34.69 -1.44 32.62
N LEU A 751 -35.24 -0.41 31.98
CA LEU A 751 -34.46 0.73 31.51
C LEU A 751 -33.70 1.42 32.65
N LYS A 752 -34.32 1.54 33.83
CA LYS A 752 -33.72 2.13 35.04
C LYS A 752 -32.58 1.28 35.59
N ALA A 753 -32.73 -0.04 35.64
CA ALA A 753 -31.65 -0.96 36.04
C ALA A 753 -30.47 -0.91 35.05
N HIS A 754 -30.75 -0.85 33.75
CA HIS A 754 -29.70 -0.70 32.74
C HIS A 754 -28.97 0.65 32.82
N GLN A 755 -29.69 1.75 33.03
CA GLN A 755 -29.09 3.06 33.29
C GLN A 755 -28.18 3.05 34.53
N GLN A 756 -28.61 2.37 35.60
CA GLN A 756 -27.80 2.23 36.81
C GLN A 756 -26.55 1.37 36.59
N TYR A 757 -26.63 0.31 35.77
CA TYR A 757 -25.46 -0.45 35.33
C TYR A 757 -24.48 0.42 34.54
N LEU A 758 -24.95 1.22 33.59
CA LEU A 758 -24.10 2.13 32.81
C LEU A 758 -23.44 3.18 33.69
N SER A 759 -24.17 3.73 34.67
CA SER A 759 -23.61 4.65 35.66
C SER A 759 -22.51 4.00 36.52
N ASN A 760 -22.72 2.76 36.97
CA ASN A 760 -21.72 1.99 37.71
C ASN A 760 -20.47 1.69 36.87
N GLN A 761 -20.61 1.43 35.56
CA GLN A 761 -19.46 1.24 34.65
C GLN A 761 -18.65 2.53 34.46
N SER A 762 -19.31 3.68 34.33
CA SER A 762 -18.64 4.98 34.24
C SER A 762 -17.87 5.32 35.52
N GLU A 763 -18.47 5.08 36.69
CA GLU A 763 -17.79 5.23 37.99
C GLU A 763 -16.63 4.22 38.15
N TYR A 764 -16.79 2.99 37.67
CA TYR A 764 -15.70 2.01 37.64
C TYR A 764 -14.48 2.54 36.88
N ILE A 765 -14.69 3.05 35.67
CA ILE A 765 -13.60 3.61 34.84
C ILE A 765 -12.93 4.77 35.57
N ARG A 766 -13.72 5.65 36.21
CA ARG A 766 -13.22 6.80 36.96
C ARG A 766 -12.33 6.38 38.14
N VAL A 767 -12.83 5.48 38.99
CA VAL A 767 -12.13 5.00 40.19
C VAL A 767 -10.89 4.18 39.83
N PHE A 768 -10.99 3.32 38.81
CA PHE A 768 -9.85 2.56 38.29
C PHE A 768 -8.75 3.50 37.77
N THR A 769 -9.12 4.53 37.01
CA THR A 769 -8.17 5.52 36.49
C THR A 769 -7.52 6.31 37.62
N GLN A 770 -8.26 6.68 38.66
CA GLN A 770 -7.71 7.33 39.85
C GLN A 770 -6.71 6.43 40.60
N LEU A 771 -7.06 5.17 40.85
CA LEU A 771 -6.17 4.20 41.51
C LEU A 771 -4.91 3.91 40.69
N ALA A 772 -5.03 3.75 39.37
CA ALA A 772 -3.90 3.56 38.47
C ALA A 772 -2.98 4.79 38.43
N THR A 773 -3.56 5.99 38.41
CA THR A 773 -2.81 7.26 38.45
C THR A 773 -2.09 7.44 39.79
N GLN A 774 -2.76 7.09 40.90
CA GLN A 774 -2.16 7.13 42.24
C GLN A 774 -1.01 6.12 42.38
N GLN A 775 -1.15 4.91 41.81
CA GLN A 775 -0.07 3.93 41.74
C GLN A 775 1.14 4.50 40.98
N GLN A 776 0.89 5.15 39.84
CA GLN A 776 1.93 5.74 39.00
C GLN A 776 2.64 6.92 39.70
N GLN A 777 1.91 7.74 40.47
CA GLN A 777 2.48 8.82 41.28
C GLN A 777 3.32 8.31 42.45
N MET A 778 2.89 7.24 43.13
CA MET A 778 3.70 6.63 44.20
C MET A 778 4.95 5.91 43.66
N LEU A 779 4.86 5.33 42.46
CA LEU A 779 6.00 4.77 41.73
C LEU A 779 6.99 5.86 41.30
N SER A 780 6.52 7.01 40.81
CA SER A 780 7.40 8.12 40.42
C SER A 780 8.08 8.81 41.60
N ASN A 781 7.42 8.85 42.75
CA ASN A 781 7.94 9.51 43.97
C ASN A 781 8.77 8.58 44.87
N GLY A 782 8.94 7.31 44.48
CA GLY A 782 9.76 6.34 45.23
C GLY A 782 9.20 5.94 46.60
N THR A 783 7.94 6.23 46.88
CA THR A 783 7.28 6.01 48.20
C THR A 783 6.47 4.72 48.30
N LEU A 784 6.51 3.87 47.26
CA LEU A 784 5.73 2.62 47.21
C LEU A 784 6.38 1.53 48.10
N THR A 785 5.95 1.44 49.37
CA THR A 785 6.37 0.34 50.26
C THR A 785 5.75 -1.00 49.82
N PRO A 786 6.38 -2.15 50.12
CA PRO A 786 5.83 -3.47 49.80
C PRO A 786 4.41 -3.72 50.35
N GLU A 787 4.12 -3.15 51.52
CA GLU A 787 2.82 -3.25 52.20
C GLU A 787 1.75 -2.40 51.51
N ALA A 788 2.09 -1.18 51.06
CA ALA A 788 1.19 -0.34 50.27
C ALA A 788 0.86 -0.98 48.92
N ARG A 789 1.84 -1.64 48.29
CA ARG A 789 1.65 -2.40 47.05
C ARG A 789 0.68 -3.57 47.23
N ALA A 790 0.86 -4.39 48.27
CA ALA A 790 -0.02 -5.52 48.54
C ALA A 790 -1.45 -5.07 48.88
N THR A 791 -1.60 -3.95 49.60
CA THR A 791 -2.91 -3.39 49.96
C THR A 791 -3.64 -2.85 48.73
N LEU A 792 -2.91 -2.21 47.82
CA LEU A 792 -3.45 -1.70 46.56
C LEU A 792 -3.84 -2.84 45.61
N GLU A 793 -3.00 -3.88 45.47
CA GLU A 793 -3.30 -5.08 44.68
C GLU A 793 -4.55 -5.79 45.21
N LYS A 794 -4.68 -5.96 46.53
CA LYS A 794 -5.87 -6.56 47.16
C LYS A 794 -7.13 -5.70 46.98
N SER A 795 -6.99 -4.38 46.98
CA SER A 795 -8.11 -3.46 46.72
C SER A 795 -8.57 -3.53 45.25
N MET A 796 -7.63 -3.66 44.32
CA MET A 796 -7.94 -3.88 42.89
C MET A 796 -8.61 -5.24 42.66
N GLU A 797 -8.13 -6.31 43.30
CA GLU A 797 -8.75 -7.64 43.22
C GLU A 797 -10.18 -7.65 43.76
N ALA A 798 -10.43 -7.03 44.92
CA ALA A 798 -11.78 -6.90 45.47
C ALA A 798 -12.70 -6.08 44.55
N PHE A 799 -12.17 -5.03 43.91
CA PHE A 799 -12.91 -4.18 42.98
C PHE A 799 -13.23 -4.91 41.66
N HIS A 800 -12.32 -5.75 41.15
CA HIS A 800 -12.57 -6.60 39.99
C HIS A 800 -13.57 -7.73 40.28
N ALA A 801 -13.52 -8.34 41.47
CA ALA A 801 -14.51 -9.32 41.90
C ALA A 801 -15.92 -8.69 41.93
N HIS A 802 -16.04 -7.44 42.39
CA HIS A 802 -17.30 -6.69 42.38
C HIS A 802 -17.82 -6.39 40.96
N GLN A 803 -16.92 -6.08 40.03
CA GLN A 803 -17.28 -5.88 38.62
C GLN A 803 -17.76 -7.18 37.97
N ALA A 804 -17.10 -8.30 38.25
CA ALA A 804 -17.52 -9.62 37.78
C ALA A 804 -18.93 -9.97 38.27
N GLU A 805 -19.25 -9.65 39.53
CA GLU A 805 -20.59 -9.86 40.07
C GLU A 805 -21.63 -8.92 39.44
N THR A 806 -21.27 -7.66 39.18
CA THR A 806 -22.12 -6.69 38.47
C THR A 806 -22.44 -7.16 37.04
N LEU A 807 -21.45 -7.73 36.34
CA LEU A 807 -21.62 -8.34 35.02
C LEU A 807 -22.52 -9.58 35.06
N ARG A 808 -22.33 -10.46 36.05
CA ARG A 808 -23.15 -11.67 36.24
C ARG A 808 -24.61 -11.34 36.51
N VAL A 809 -24.88 -10.32 37.33
CA VAL A 809 -26.24 -9.82 37.59
C VAL A 809 -26.85 -9.24 36.30
N HIS A 810 -26.06 -8.52 35.49
CA HIS A 810 -26.53 -7.97 34.23
C HIS A 810 -26.78 -9.04 33.14
N GLU A 811 -25.95 -10.07 33.07
CA GLU A 811 -26.14 -11.22 32.18
C GLU A 811 -27.43 -11.98 32.51
N THR A 812 -27.64 -12.27 33.80
CA THR A 812 -28.88 -12.90 34.30
C THR A 812 -30.11 -12.05 33.96
N TYR A 813 -29.95 -10.72 33.97
CA TYR A 813 -30.99 -9.76 33.60
C TYR A 813 -31.30 -9.78 32.08
N LEU A 814 -30.29 -9.84 31.21
CA LEU A 814 -30.49 -9.92 29.75
C LEU A 814 -31.12 -11.26 29.32
N GLN A 815 -30.75 -12.36 29.98
CA GLN A 815 -31.37 -13.67 29.75
C GLN A 815 -32.87 -13.63 30.08
N ARG A 816 -33.26 -13.04 31.22
CA ARG A 816 -34.67 -12.86 31.58
C ARG A 816 -35.43 -11.98 30.59
N GLN A 817 -34.82 -10.90 30.09
CA GLN A 817 -35.42 -10.05 29.06
C GLN A 817 -35.69 -10.85 27.77
N SER A 818 -34.75 -11.71 27.37
CA SER A 818 -34.89 -12.57 26.19
C SER A 818 -36.05 -13.56 26.36
N GLU A 819 -36.13 -14.24 27.51
CA GLU A 819 -37.19 -15.20 27.84
C GLU A 819 -38.57 -14.54 27.85
N GLN A 820 -38.69 -13.34 28.42
CA GLN A 820 -39.96 -12.59 28.44
C GLN A 820 -40.38 -12.09 27.06
N THR A 821 -39.43 -11.63 26.25
CA THR A 821 -39.70 -11.21 24.87
C THR A 821 -40.17 -12.39 24.03
N GLN A 822 -39.60 -13.57 24.24
CA GLN A 822 -40.04 -14.80 23.59
C GLN A 822 -41.45 -15.21 24.05
N ALA A 823 -41.76 -15.09 25.34
CA ALA A 823 -43.11 -15.36 25.85
C ALA A 823 -44.16 -14.40 25.27
N LEU A 824 -43.85 -13.10 25.16
CA LEU A 824 -44.75 -12.11 24.54
C LEU A 824 -44.95 -12.38 23.04
N LEU A 825 -43.88 -12.76 22.33
CA LEU A 825 -43.96 -13.13 20.90
C LEU A 825 -44.80 -14.39 20.68
N GLN A 826 -44.86 -15.31 21.64
CA GLN A 826 -45.77 -16.46 21.58
C GLN A 826 -47.23 -16.06 21.78
N VAL A 827 -47.53 -15.15 22.71
CA VAL A 827 -48.88 -14.62 22.91
C VAL A 827 -49.36 -13.83 21.68
N LEU A 828 -48.51 -12.99 21.09
CA LEU A 828 -48.82 -12.23 19.86
C LEU A 828 -49.02 -13.12 18.61
N ARG A 829 -48.51 -14.36 18.62
CA ARG A 829 -48.71 -15.35 17.56
C ARG A 829 -49.93 -16.25 17.76
N GLY A 830 -50.78 -15.94 18.75
CA GLY A 830 -52.05 -16.64 19.01
C GLY A 830 -51.97 -17.76 20.04
N GLY A 831 -50.94 -17.79 20.89
CA GLY A 831 -50.83 -18.74 22.01
C GLY A 831 -51.69 -18.36 23.24
N ASP A 832 -52.05 -19.35 24.07
CA ASP A 832 -52.87 -19.18 25.28
C ASP A 832 -52.28 -18.18 26.28
N ILE A 833 -53.11 -17.24 26.77
CA ILE A 833 -52.74 -16.16 27.71
C ILE A 833 -52.36 -16.71 29.11
N GLN A 834 -52.69 -17.96 29.43
CA GLN A 834 -52.45 -18.58 30.74
C GLN A 834 -50.99 -19.00 31.01
N ALA A 835 -50.09 -18.85 30.04
CA ALA A 835 -48.69 -19.28 30.15
C ALA A 835 -47.68 -18.14 30.47
N MET A 836 -48.12 -17.04 31.09
CA MET A 836 -47.19 -16.01 31.58
C MET A 836 -46.65 -16.41 32.97
N PRO A 837 -45.33 -16.62 33.15
CA PRO A 837 -44.77 -16.94 34.45
C PRO A 837 -44.91 -15.75 35.40
N VAL A 838 -45.59 -15.94 36.55
CA VAL A 838 -45.54 -14.99 37.66
C VAL A 838 -44.10 -14.96 38.17
N THR A 839 -43.41 -13.83 38.03
CA THR A 839 -41.98 -13.72 38.39
C THR A 839 -41.69 -12.61 39.40
N PRO A 840 -40.69 -12.81 40.29
CA PRO A 840 -40.42 -11.98 41.47
C PRO A 840 -39.76 -10.63 41.12
N PRO A 841 -39.63 -9.69 42.09
CA PRO A 841 -39.12 -8.34 41.84
C PRO A 841 -37.69 -8.29 41.28
N ALA A 842 -37.36 -7.16 40.64
CA ALA A 842 -36.09 -6.92 39.96
C ALA A 842 -34.86 -7.16 40.86
N PRO A 843 -33.76 -7.74 40.34
CA PRO A 843 -32.53 -7.91 41.09
C PRO A 843 -31.90 -6.53 41.40
N VAL A 844 -31.53 -6.32 42.66
CA VAL A 844 -30.86 -5.11 43.12
C VAL A 844 -29.41 -5.12 42.61
N ILE A 845 -29.05 -4.14 41.79
CA ILE A 845 -27.66 -3.97 41.34
C ILE A 845 -26.83 -3.42 42.51
N PRO A 846 -25.74 -4.11 42.92
CA PRO A 846 -24.87 -3.61 43.98
C PRO A 846 -24.28 -2.23 43.63
N GLN A 847 -24.27 -1.30 44.58
CA GLN A 847 -23.59 -0.01 44.39
C GLN A 847 -22.06 -0.20 44.48
N THR A 848 -21.31 0.61 43.73
CA THR A 848 -19.84 0.62 43.80
C THR A 848 -19.40 1.07 45.20
N PRO A 849 -18.61 0.27 45.95
CA PRO A 849 -18.14 0.68 47.27
C PRO A 849 -17.20 1.88 47.14
N GLN A 850 -17.41 2.93 47.94
CA GLN A 850 -16.47 4.04 48.07
C GLN A 850 -15.26 3.60 48.91
N PRO A 851 -14.02 3.94 48.52
CA PRO A 851 -12.85 3.64 49.34
C PRO A 851 -12.94 4.38 50.68
N LYS A 852 -12.83 3.65 51.79
CA LYS A 852 -12.76 4.24 53.13
C LYS A 852 -11.39 4.93 53.29
N THR A 853 -11.41 6.24 53.44
CA THR A 853 -10.24 7.02 53.86
C THR A 853 -9.96 6.70 55.33
N GLU A 854 -8.96 5.88 55.61
CA GLU A 854 -8.42 5.76 56.97
C GLU A 854 -7.59 7.01 57.28
N THR A 855 -8.02 7.75 58.29
CA THR A 855 -7.33 8.89 58.88
C THR A 855 -6.02 8.42 59.54
N PRO A 856 -4.84 8.99 59.24
CA PRO A 856 -3.63 8.67 59.97
C PRO A 856 -3.71 9.25 61.39
N VAL A 857 -3.50 8.39 62.38
CA VAL A 857 -3.44 8.70 63.81
C VAL A 857 -2.24 9.62 64.09
N ALA A 858 -2.51 10.65 64.90
CA ALA A 858 -1.57 11.67 65.34
C ALA A 858 -0.39 11.11 66.15
N VAL A 859 0.82 11.59 65.84
CA VAL A 859 1.98 11.51 66.74
C VAL A 859 2.15 12.90 67.36
N GLN A 860 1.81 13.03 68.65
CA GLN A 860 2.10 14.23 69.45
C GLN A 860 3.58 14.26 69.87
N PRO A 861 4.26 15.42 69.80
CA PRO A 861 5.54 15.65 70.46
C PRO A 861 5.37 16.54 71.71
N THR A 862 6.16 16.33 72.76
CA THR A 862 6.56 17.31 73.79
C THR A 862 7.61 16.69 74.73
N PRO A 863 8.46 17.46 75.46
CA PRO A 863 8.83 18.89 75.36
C PRO A 863 10.37 19.13 75.41
N VAL A 864 10.88 20.33 75.07
CA VAL A 864 11.71 21.26 75.91
C VAL A 864 11.91 22.60 75.14
N SER A 865 11.90 23.70 75.90
CA SER A 865 11.75 25.13 75.57
C SER A 865 12.96 25.92 75.00
N GLN A 866 12.60 26.87 74.11
CA GLN A 866 12.95 28.30 73.97
C GLN A 866 14.41 28.83 73.95
N SER A 867 14.76 29.52 72.85
CA SER A 867 15.22 30.94 72.88
C SER A 867 14.94 31.69 71.55
N ALA A 868 14.20 32.81 71.67
CA ALA A 868 14.21 34.14 70.99
C ALA A 868 14.67 34.28 69.50
N VAL A 869 14.02 35.02 68.59
CA VAL A 869 13.52 36.43 68.64
C VAL A 869 12.39 36.64 67.60
N SER A 870 11.48 37.60 67.82
CA SER A 870 10.21 37.78 67.09
C SER A 870 10.02 39.16 66.40
N ALA A 871 9.30 39.11 65.25
CA ALA A 871 8.18 39.98 64.79
C ALA A 871 8.46 41.42 64.30
N PRO A 872 7.53 42.13 63.60
CA PRO A 872 6.11 41.84 63.25
C PRO A 872 5.63 42.16 61.78
N GLN A 873 4.32 41.96 61.55
CA GLN A 873 3.50 42.05 60.30
C GLN A 873 2.97 43.45 59.85
N ALA A 874 2.61 43.52 58.54
CA ALA A 874 1.52 44.25 57.79
C ALA A 874 1.39 45.80 57.88
N PRO A 875 0.95 46.57 56.82
CA PRO A 875 -0.22 46.34 55.93
C PRO A 875 -0.24 46.95 54.47
N ALA A 876 -1.34 46.66 53.72
CA ALA A 876 -2.15 47.37 52.67
C ALA A 876 -1.60 48.35 51.55
N GLN A 877 -2.30 48.35 50.38
CA GLN A 877 -2.19 49.20 49.15
C GLN A 877 -2.46 50.72 49.35
N PRO A 878 -1.98 51.67 48.49
CA PRO A 878 -2.76 52.21 47.32
C PRO A 878 -2.01 52.97 46.14
N ALA A 879 -2.74 53.17 45.02
CA ALA A 879 -2.84 54.30 44.04
C ALA A 879 -1.65 54.88 43.19
N ALA A 880 -2.01 55.46 42.02
CA ALA A 880 -1.19 55.91 40.86
C ALA A 880 -0.80 57.42 40.80
N PRO A 881 0.20 57.80 39.98
CA PRO A 881 0.17 59.07 39.20
C PRO A 881 0.76 59.03 37.75
N ALA A 882 0.57 60.13 37.00
CA ALA A 882 0.68 60.32 35.53
C ALA A 882 2.02 60.98 35.00
N PRO A 883 2.14 61.55 33.77
CA PRO A 883 2.94 61.04 32.64
C PRO A 883 4.13 61.93 32.15
N ALA A 884 5.07 61.38 31.35
CA ALA A 884 6.09 62.16 30.58
C ALA A 884 6.66 61.33 29.37
N PRO A 885 7.41 61.91 28.40
CA PRO A 885 6.98 62.19 27.02
C PRO A 885 7.52 61.22 25.93
N GLN A 886 6.86 61.22 24.76
CA GLN A 886 7.22 60.44 23.56
C GLN A 886 8.45 60.96 22.80
N PRO A 887 9.16 60.05 22.10
CA PRO A 887 9.64 60.26 20.74
C PRO A 887 9.00 59.27 19.74
N ALA A 888 8.79 59.70 18.50
CA ALA A 888 8.33 58.90 17.35
C ALA A 888 9.33 59.04 16.18
N PRO A 889 9.28 58.24 15.08
CA PRO A 889 8.83 56.85 14.93
C PRO A 889 9.89 55.96 14.20
N ALA A 890 9.79 54.63 14.34
CA ALA A 890 10.38 53.68 13.39
C ALA A 890 9.29 52.70 12.94
N ALA A 891 9.00 52.68 11.64
CA ALA A 891 7.98 51.84 11.04
C ALA A 891 8.41 50.36 11.08
N SER A 892 7.59 49.51 11.69
CA SER A 892 7.60 48.07 11.45
C SER A 892 6.15 47.61 11.27
N SER A 893 5.88 47.04 10.09
CA SER A 893 4.64 46.38 9.74
C SER A 893 4.55 45.05 10.48
N GLY A 894 4.02 45.06 11.70
CA GLY A 894 3.62 43.84 12.41
C GLY A 894 2.16 43.52 12.10
N LEU A 895 1.89 42.43 11.39
CA LEU A 895 0.55 41.82 11.42
C LEU A 895 0.29 41.35 12.86
N SER A 896 -0.85 41.74 13.44
CA SER A 896 -1.25 41.23 14.75
C SER A 896 -1.66 39.76 14.64
N VAL A 897 -1.34 38.98 15.67
CA VAL A 897 -1.73 37.56 15.78
C VAL A 897 -3.26 37.42 15.70
N ASP A 898 -4.00 38.42 16.18
CA ASP A 898 -5.47 38.46 16.10
C ASP A 898 -5.97 38.60 14.65
N ALA A 899 -5.27 39.39 13.82
CA ALA A 899 -5.63 39.52 12.41
C ALA A 899 -5.38 38.23 11.61
N LEU A 900 -4.32 37.49 11.98
CA LEU A 900 -4.02 36.19 11.38
C LEU A 900 -5.03 35.12 11.80
N SER A 901 -5.44 35.16 13.07
CA SER A 901 -6.42 34.23 13.65
C SER A 901 -7.79 34.40 13.00
N ASN A 902 -8.24 35.64 12.84
CA ASN A 902 -9.52 35.93 12.19
C ASN A 902 -9.51 35.55 10.70
N ALA A 903 -8.41 35.82 9.99
CA ALA A 903 -8.29 35.41 8.59
C ALA A 903 -8.32 33.87 8.41
N LEU A 904 -7.76 33.11 9.37
CA LEU A 904 -7.81 31.65 9.35
C LEU A 904 -9.23 31.12 9.59
N LEU A 905 -9.97 31.69 10.56
CA LEU A 905 -11.35 31.30 10.84
C LEU A 905 -12.28 31.64 9.67
N ASP A 906 -12.08 32.78 8.99
CA ASP A 906 -12.83 33.16 7.79
C ASP A 906 -12.58 32.19 6.63
N ILE A 907 -11.34 31.75 6.42
CA ILE A 907 -11.01 30.76 5.38
C ILE A 907 -11.64 29.40 5.70
N VAL A 908 -11.62 28.95 6.96
CA VAL A 908 -12.25 27.69 7.37
C VAL A 908 -13.76 27.78 7.19
N SER A 909 -14.39 28.90 7.55
CA SER A 909 -15.80 29.19 7.27
C SER A 909 -16.13 29.09 5.78
N GLU A 910 -15.35 29.73 4.91
CA GLU A 910 -15.55 29.68 3.45
C GLU A 910 -15.42 28.25 2.88
N LYS A 911 -14.51 27.43 3.44
CA LYS A 911 -14.26 26.07 2.96
C LYS A 911 -15.19 25.01 3.52
N THR A 912 -15.75 25.23 4.71
CA THR A 912 -16.58 24.23 5.42
C THR A 912 -18.06 24.60 5.48
N GLY A 913 -18.41 25.87 5.24
CA GLY A 913 -19.79 26.39 5.29
C GLY A 913 -20.30 26.71 6.70
N TYR A 914 -19.48 26.55 7.75
CA TYR A 914 -19.83 26.95 9.11
C TYR A 914 -19.66 28.46 9.31
N PRO A 915 -20.62 29.17 9.95
CA PRO A 915 -20.47 30.60 10.25
C PRO A 915 -19.22 30.90 11.07
N ALA A 916 -18.46 31.93 10.70
CA ALA A 916 -17.19 32.27 11.35
C ALA A 916 -17.32 32.53 12.86
N GLU A 917 -18.47 33.05 13.31
CA GLU A 917 -18.77 33.24 14.74
C GLU A 917 -18.94 31.95 15.56
N MET A 918 -19.06 30.79 14.91
CA MET A 918 -19.20 29.47 15.55
C MET A 918 -17.89 28.64 15.51
N LEU A 919 -16.80 29.22 15.01
CA LEU A 919 -15.50 28.58 14.87
C LEU A 919 -14.50 29.15 15.89
N GLU A 920 -13.77 28.26 16.57
CA GLU A 920 -12.66 28.61 17.45
C GLU A 920 -11.38 27.88 17.02
N LEU A 921 -10.21 28.49 17.23
CA LEU A 921 -8.91 27.92 16.81
C LEU A 921 -8.57 26.56 17.43
N GLY A 922 -9.20 26.21 18.56
CA GLY A 922 -9.00 24.93 19.25
C GLY A 922 -10.13 23.93 19.05
N MET A 923 -11.09 24.22 18.16
CA MET A 923 -12.27 23.38 17.95
C MET A 923 -11.89 22.14 17.13
N ASP A 924 -12.19 20.96 17.68
CA ASP A 924 -12.00 19.68 17.00
C ASP A 924 -13.19 19.47 16.05
N MET A 925 -12.93 19.47 14.74
CA MET A 925 -13.96 19.27 13.73
C MET A 925 -13.71 17.93 13.03
N GLU A 926 -14.61 16.98 13.22
CA GLU A 926 -14.64 15.76 12.40
C GLU A 926 -15.14 16.12 10.99
N ALA A 927 -14.37 15.75 9.97
CA ALA A 927 -14.74 15.95 8.56
C ALA A 927 -15.63 14.79 8.09
N ASP A 928 -16.84 15.12 7.62
CA ASP A 928 -17.68 14.22 6.82
C ASP A 928 -17.19 14.15 5.36
#